data_AF-A0A1B6JPB0-F1
#
_entry.id   AF-A0A1B6JPB0-F1
#
_cell.length_a   1.000
_cell.length_b   1.000
_cell.length_c   1.000
_cell.angle_alpha   90.00
_cell.angle_beta   90.00
_cell.angle_gamma   90.00
#
_symmetry.space_group_name_H-M   'P 1'
#
loop_
_entity.id
_entity.type
_entity.pdbx_description
1 polymer ?
#
loop_
_entity_poly.entity_id
_entity_poly.type
_entity_poly.pdbx_seq_one_letter_code
_entity_poly.pdbx_strand_id
1 'polypeptide(L)'
;MSDNFHNKSLKGVGRLLQDMARYIETLERALAELRSNLTENVGWLWIGMVWTQLGLLQLALFAHQHHVDPVQKKSLKVQYCQEEREELERSLAVEHVQGLILGSYHFPLADAFTRRVDLLKAKEETLKKYVAERPTPNVYTKVYNEIQQLLAVMLSPSRRVETVAALLCEFVTGNSEKDHHQAVSQTQLCRTSLLRSAESLVKHYGTWYPDVVVPVVSAISQMSHGLSLMIGAARCHSTNRKVDVEPLLKSFVRFPVPDCCAAMELVDICTSTQTLDLIHETVKSKVKEGETPNNETFRLAKCSLQELRNVVSVRGRLDGKDDWAIICRILDCMVVAWQRQEQARAQKEQEENNYFINKARKAENLTEEEEEDAIEMRKVFPSYRDKDFADLEPPSLEQKKALPDGLDTIQNSSLKLTEENIVEIHKVHSAIVINNTKAHWITQGETEPADFGSPFTDRFAMFSLLVNSLYSGCTGELDSEVAPALCLGVHLANSQGSSDVQSKRKHYDFYHDPNPKEVRLCVPILESVTKRVMELLVEWPDHPTLNQIILVINRIMDFPSLSPVSRFLTGLELLLTKLKEWEENAHAGVTLGPHAAAVTRQVLDWRKLELAEWRGCLESARLRLCEGVVSKWWFHLYSLVREESGDASQLASALEQFMESSNMAEYQTRLDLLYTFHCHCVNSRQKVQGRVLWNVHQYYFQFSRVISLRVKELSQSVEKKLRDFVKIARWNDINYWAVKETVDRTHRTLFKYIREYEGILKQPARSAMTRVIPVKPTTTAIHNPALYVAPADLPEELCKLDDAEVRSTDSLLGRERSLYSRARKLCRESVASCPLPRHISALHQIVEELQEISELLCTEDVDRTVSKEKQKAAARSVLHRKRKALTDLFHTLTGLGLSYRAGLVVVDDRDQFALHAPLDVDAGLTQIDNRLADRELAAVWAGCDQHFLHSVALVAQLRSAFIKPHKDLGPPVVDRCKGFTNHLMSLCHDQKRNVGSSVVSLYVLRCLVQCLMSLQPPQADMIKLKNDLMSLLEDIIYGLVQFEVLLETCPVLPNVEHLTPLVLIPDSADVIYKGDDKWGRAKLRVSAAVKTAKKCKKLLEEKEKYAQFLKTIANTDE
;
A
#
# COMPACT_ATOMS: atom_id res chain seq x y z
N MET A 1 38.11 -77.47 -3.58
CA MET A 1 37.10 -76.37 -3.57
C MET A 1 37.58 -75.08 -2.90
N SER A 2 38.65 -75.12 -2.08
CA SER A 2 39.30 -73.93 -1.47
C SER A 2 39.95 -72.97 -2.48
N ASP A 3 40.57 -73.50 -3.54
CA ASP A 3 41.36 -72.69 -4.47
C ASP A 3 40.53 -71.82 -5.43
N ASN A 4 39.30 -72.25 -5.76
CA ASN A 4 38.38 -71.44 -6.58
C ASN A 4 37.73 -70.27 -5.81
N PHE A 5 37.70 -70.33 -4.48
CA PHE A 5 37.24 -69.22 -3.63
C PHE A 5 38.33 -68.15 -3.44
N HIS A 6 39.59 -68.56 -3.30
CA HIS A 6 40.74 -67.64 -3.18
C HIS A 6 40.95 -66.81 -4.46
N ASN A 7 40.84 -67.42 -5.64
CA ASN A 7 41.04 -66.72 -6.93
C ASN A 7 39.91 -65.74 -7.30
N LYS A 8 38.67 -65.94 -6.82
CA LYS A 8 37.58 -64.96 -6.98
C LYS A 8 37.72 -63.76 -6.03
N SER A 9 38.23 -64.01 -4.81
CA SER A 9 38.52 -62.97 -3.81
C SER A 9 39.60 -61.98 -4.30
N LEU A 10 40.70 -62.46 -4.86
CA LEU A 10 41.81 -61.63 -5.35
C LEU A 10 41.42 -60.75 -6.56
N LYS A 11 40.58 -61.26 -7.48
CA LYS A 11 40.05 -60.47 -8.61
C LYS A 11 39.07 -59.39 -8.17
N GLY A 12 38.29 -59.62 -7.11
CA GLY A 12 37.40 -58.61 -6.52
C GLY A 12 38.17 -57.46 -5.87
N VAL A 13 39.23 -57.77 -5.12
CA VAL A 13 40.12 -56.77 -4.50
C VAL A 13 40.86 -55.94 -5.56
N GLY A 14 41.30 -56.56 -6.66
CA GLY A 14 41.95 -55.84 -7.77
C GLY A 14 41.03 -54.82 -8.48
N ARG A 15 39.75 -55.16 -8.67
CA ARG A 15 38.75 -54.22 -9.23
C ARG A 15 38.44 -53.08 -8.26
N LEU A 16 38.27 -53.40 -6.98
CA LEU A 16 38.06 -52.40 -5.94
C LEU A 16 39.20 -51.37 -5.88
N LEU A 17 40.45 -51.83 -5.91
CA LEU A 17 41.62 -50.95 -5.90
C LEU A 17 41.71 -50.07 -7.17
N GLN A 18 41.31 -50.59 -8.33
CA GLN A 18 41.23 -49.81 -9.57
C GLN A 18 40.13 -48.73 -9.51
N ASP A 19 38.95 -49.08 -9.00
CA ASP A 19 37.84 -48.14 -8.86
C ASP A 19 38.20 -47.04 -7.84
N MET A 20 38.79 -47.40 -6.69
CA MET A 20 39.29 -46.45 -5.69
C MET A 20 40.36 -45.51 -6.24
N ALA A 21 41.37 -46.03 -6.95
CA ALA A 21 42.43 -45.20 -7.52
C ALA A 21 41.87 -44.15 -8.47
N ARG A 22 40.85 -44.51 -9.27
CA ARG A 22 40.18 -43.59 -10.17
C ARG A 22 39.40 -42.50 -9.44
N TYR A 23 38.64 -42.83 -8.40
CA TYR A 23 37.92 -41.84 -7.59
C TYR A 23 38.87 -40.88 -6.86
N ILE A 24 40.02 -41.38 -6.42
CA ILE A 24 41.07 -40.56 -5.81
C ILE A 24 41.67 -39.62 -6.85
N GLU A 25 41.97 -40.09 -8.06
CA GLU A 25 42.52 -39.26 -9.14
C GLU A 25 41.55 -38.15 -9.58
N THR A 26 40.26 -38.44 -9.69
CA THR A 26 39.22 -37.42 -9.98
C THR A 26 39.04 -36.44 -8.84
N LEU A 27 39.13 -36.90 -7.59
CA LEU A 27 39.10 -36.05 -6.40
C LEU A 27 40.33 -35.12 -6.33
N GLU A 28 41.53 -35.62 -6.62
CA GLU A 28 42.76 -34.82 -6.70
C GLU A 28 42.66 -33.74 -7.79
N ARG A 29 42.12 -34.08 -8.96
CA ARG A 29 41.84 -33.09 -10.03
C ARG A 29 40.85 -32.03 -9.59
N ALA A 30 39.73 -32.41 -8.98
CA ALA A 30 38.74 -31.46 -8.46
C ALA A 30 39.31 -30.54 -7.37
N LEU A 31 40.18 -31.06 -6.50
CA LEU A 31 40.89 -30.28 -5.48
C LEU A 31 41.93 -29.33 -6.08
N ALA A 32 42.61 -29.71 -7.16
CA ALA A 32 43.52 -28.85 -7.88
C ALA A 32 42.77 -27.66 -8.52
N GLU A 33 41.63 -27.93 -9.17
CA GLU A 33 40.77 -26.90 -9.76
C GLU A 33 40.13 -25.98 -8.71
N LEU A 34 39.79 -26.50 -7.53
CA LEU A 34 39.30 -25.68 -6.42
C LEU A 34 40.36 -24.69 -5.91
N ARG A 35 41.64 -25.09 -5.94
CA ARG A 35 42.75 -24.22 -5.51
C ARG A 35 43.07 -23.12 -6.53
N SER A 36 42.80 -23.35 -7.82
CA SER A 36 43.04 -22.37 -8.89
C SER A 36 41.87 -21.39 -9.08
N ASN A 37 40.62 -21.84 -8.91
CA ASN A 37 39.41 -21.07 -9.20
C ASN A 37 38.63 -20.73 -7.91
N LEU A 38 39.11 -19.74 -7.16
CA LEU A 38 38.49 -19.25 -5.91
C LEU A 38 37.34 -18.25 -6.13
N THR A 39 36.92 -18.00 -7.38
CA THR A 39 35.74 -17.16 -7.65
C THR A 39 34.48 -17.85 -7.11
N GLU A 40 33.61 -17.10 -6.43
CA GLU A 40 32.58 -17.66 -5.53
C GLU A 40 31.71 -18.76 -6.19
N ASN A 41 31.27 -18.59 -7.44
CA ASN A 41 30.37 -19.54 -8.09
C ASN A 41 31.05 -20.80 -8.67
N VAL A 42 32.28 -20.66 -9.20
CA VAL A 42 33.03 -21.81 -9.75
C VAL A 42 33.63 -22.65 -8.61
N GLY A 43 33.96 -22.02 -7.48
CA GLY A 43 34.35 -22.73 -6.26
C GLY A 43 33.28 -23.71 -5.78
N TRP A 44 32.01 -23.30 -5.73
CA TRP A 44 30.90 -24.18 -5.31
C TRP A 44 30.69 -25.39 -6.22
N LEU A 45 30.95 -25.24 -7.53
CA LEU A 45 30.94 -26.36 -8.48
C LEU A 45 31.97 -27.43 -8.08
N TRP A 46 33.22 -27.02 -7.84
CA TRP A 46 34.29 -27.95 -7.51
C TRP A 46 34.17 -28.52 -6.08
N ILE A 47 33.68 -27.74 -5.12
CA ILE A 47 33.29 -28.26 -3.78
C ILE A 47 32.23 -29.36 -3.94
N GLY A 48 31.22 -29.13 -4.78
CA GLY A 48 30.19 -30.12 -5.08
C GLY A 48 30.74 -31.38 -5.75
N MET A 49 31.70 -31.23 -6.67
CA MET A 49 32.40 -32.35 -7.29
C MET A 49 33.18 -33.16 -6.24
N VAL A 50 33.91 -32.51 -5.32
CA VAL A 50 34.66 -33.19 -4.26
C VAL A 50 33.73 -34.00 -3.36
N TRP A 51 32.60 -33.44 -2.89
CA TRP A 51 31.61 -34.18 -2.10
C TRP A 51 31.01 -35.38 -2.85
N THR A 52 30.77 -35.21 -4.15
CA THR A 52 30.26 -36.29 -5.01
C THR A 52 31.26 -37.43 -5.13
N GLN A 53 32.54 -37.12 -5.35
CA GLN A 53 33.61 -38.11 -5.44
C GLN A 53 33.89 -38.78 -4.09
N LEU A 54 33.84 -38.04 -2.98
CA LEU A 54 33.99 -38.57 -1.63
C LEU A 54 32.88 -39.59 -1.32
N GLY A 55 31.63 -39.27 -1.66
CA GLY A 55 30.51 -40.19 -1.50
C GLY A 55 30.63 -41.44 -2.38
N LEU A 56 31.11 -41.31 -3.62
CA LEU A 56 31.39 -42.47 -4.49
C LEU A 56 32.50 -43.37 -3.93
N LEU A 57 33.58 -42.78 -3.41
CA LEU A 57 34.68 -43.50 -2.77
C LEU A 57 34.20 -44.23 -1.50
N GLN A 58 33.44 -43.54 -0.65
CA GLN A 58 32.84 -44.13 0.55
C GLN A 58 31.90 -45.28 0.17
N LEU A 59 31.05 -45.09 -0.84
CA LEU A 59 30.16 -46.15 -1.31
C LEU A 59 30.96 -47.37 -1.81
N ALA A 60 32.01 -47.17 -2.61
CA ALA A 60 32.87 -48.24 -3.11
C ALA A 60 33.60 -49.00 -1.98
N LEU A 61 34.03 -48.30 -0.91
CA LEU A 61 34.61 -48.90 0.29
C LEU A 61 33.63 -49.84 1.00
N PHE A 62 32.42 -49.34 1.29
CA PHE A 62 31.40 -50.09 2.03
C PHE A 62 30.62 -51.08 1.16
N ALA A 63 30.79 -51.02 -0.15
CA ALA A 63 30.16 -51.91 -1.13
C ALA A 63 30.62 -53.36 -1.06
N HIS A 64 31.87 -53.58 -0.68
CA HIS A 64 32.55 -54.87 -0.77
C HIS A 64 32.33 -55.71 0.49
N GLN A 65 31.07 -55.81 0.94
CA GLN A 65 30.71 -56.65 2.07
C GLN A 65 30.73 -58.13 1.68
N HIS A 66 30.98 -59.00 2.66
CA HIS A 66 30.82 -60.43 2.44
C HIS A 66 29.33 -60.81 2.42
N HIS A 67 28.96 -61.79 1.60
CA HIS A 67 27.61 -62.38 1.55
C HIS A 67 27.18 -63.03 2.89
N VAL A 68 28.12 -63.22 3.82
CA VAL A 68 27.84 -63.73 5.17
C VAL A 68 27.92 -62.57 6.15
N ASP A 69 26.85 -62.35 6.92
CA ASP A 69 26.82 -61.35 7.99
C ASP A 69 27.95 -61.62 9.01
N PRO A 70 28.93 -60.71 9.16
CA PRO A 70 30.04 -60.88 10.07
C PRO A 70 29.60 -60.95 11.54
N VAL A 71 28.50 -60.28 11.89
CA VAL A 71 27.92 -60.30 13.25
C VAL A 71 27.18 -61.60 13.50
N GLN A 72 26.36 -62.07 12.55
CA GLN A 72 25.71 -63.39 12.66
C GLN A 72 26.74 -64.53 12.75
N LYS A 73 27.85 -64.43 12.02
CA LYS A 73 28.96 -65.39 12.10
C LYS A 73 29.56 -65.47 13.52
N LYS A 74 29.62 -64.35 14.23
CA LYS A 74 30.09 -64.32 15.64
C LYS A 74 29.03 -64.92 16.57
N SER A 75 27.74 -64.61 16.35
CA SER A 75 26.63 -65.21 17.08
C SER A 75 26.60 -66.74 16.96
N LEU A 76 26.77 -67.28 15.74
CA LEU A 76 26.85 -68.73 15.52
C LEU A 76 28.06 -69.36 16.20
N LYS A 77 29.22 -68.67 16.24
CA LYS A 77 30.39 -69.16 16.98
C LYS A 77 30.15 -69.19 18.48
N VAL A 78 29.41 -68.23 19.03
CA VAL A 78 28.99 -68.25 20.44
C VAL A 78 28.08 -69.45 20.68
N GLN A 79 27.08 -69.67 19.81
CA GLN A 79 26.18 -70.81 19.90
C GLN A 79 26.93 -72.15 19.86
N TYR A 80 27.83 -72.36 18.91
CA TYR A 80 28.63 -73.59 18.86
C TYR A 80 29.53 -73.77 20.09
N CYS A 81 30.08 -72.69 20.66
CA CYS A 81 30.84 -72.79 21.90
C CYS A 81 29.95 -73.17 23.10
N GLN A 82 28.70 -72.69 23.13
CA GLN A 82 27.72 -73.05 24.15
C GLN A 82 27.27 -74.51 24.01
N GLU A 83 26.95 -74.96 22.80
CA GLU A 83 26.56 -76.34 22.52
C GLU A 83 27.69 -77.33 22.88
N GLU A 84 28.93 -77.07 22.45
CA GLU A 84 30.10 -77.89 22.79
C GLU A 84 30.36 -77.90 24.30
N ARG A 85 30.19 -76.75 24.97
CA ARG A 85 30.35 -76.65 26.43
C ARG A 85 29.28 -77.46 27.15
N GLU A 86 28.01 -77.31 26.78
CA GLU A 86 26.90 -78.02 27.41
C GLU A 86 27.03 -79.54 27.23
N GLU A 87 27.47 -80.00 26.05
CA GLU A 87 27.71 -81.42 25.80
C GLU A 87 28.84 -81.97 26.70
N LEU A 88 29.93 -81.22 26.86
CA LEU A 88 31.04 -81.59 27.74
C LEU A 88 30.65 -81.54 29.22
N GLU A 89 29.90 -80.53 29.66
CA GLU A 89 29.41 -80.39 31.04
C GLU A 89 28.40 -81.50 31.37
N ARG A 90 27.51 -81.86 30.44
CA ARG A 90 26.60 -83.02 30.59
C ARG A 90 27.40 -84.33 30.67
N SER A 91 28.40 -84.51 29.80
CA SER A 91 29.27 -85.70 29.83
C SER A 91 30.01 -85.82 31.16
N LEU A 92 30.61 -84.73 31.65
CA LEU A 92 31.24 -84.67 32.96
C LEU A 92 30.25 -84.97 34.11
N ALA A 93 29.01 -84.49 34.01
CA ALA A 93 27.98 -84.78 35.01
C ALA A 93 27.55 -86.25 35.00
N VAL A 94 27.39 -86.86 33.82
CA VAL A 94 27.08 -88.29 33.68
C VAL A 94 28.21 -89.13 34.28
N GLU A 95 29.46 -88.82 33.94
CA GLU A 95 30.64 -89.51 34.49
C GLU A 95 30.78 -89.31 36.01
N HIS A 96 30.42 -88.14 36.52
CA HIS A 96 30.39 -87.87 37.96
C HIS A 96 29.36 -88.75 38.68
N VAL A 97 28.13 -88.84 38.14
CA VAL A 97 27.08 -89.72 38.67
C VAL A 97 27.50 -91.20 38.59
N GLN A 98 28.13 -91.60 37.50
CA GLN A 98 28.65 -92.96 37.32
C GLN A 98 29.78 -93.28 38.32
N GLY A 99 30.65 -92.31 38.61
CA GLY A 99 31.67 -92.41 39.65
C GLY A 99 31.09 -92.59 41.06
N LEU A 100 30.00 -91.90 41.38
CA LEU A 100 29.28 -92.07 42.65
C LEU A 100 28.67 -93.47 42.80
N ILE A 101 28.21 -94.07 41.70
CA ILE A 101 27.63 -95.43 41.67
C ILE A 101 28.72 -96.50 41.83
N LEU A 102 29.89 -96.33 41.19
CA LEU A 102 30.96 -97.34 41.13
C LEU A 102 32.01 -97.22 42.26
N GLY A 103 31.98 -96.15 43.06
CA GLY A 103 32.82 -95.95 44.26
C GLY A 103 34.27 -95.52 43.99
N SER A 104 35.01 -96.27 43.14
CA SER A 104 36.41 -95.99 42.81
C SER A 104 36.65 -95.93 41.30
N TYR A 105 35.92 -95.03 40.61
CA TYR A 105 36.07 -94.78 39.18
C TYR A 105 36.59 -93.37 38.94
N HIS A 106 37.71 -93.25 38.20
CA HIS A 106 38.30 -91.98 37.80
C HIS A 106 38.23 -91.86 36.28
N PHE A 107 37.44 -90.91 35.78
CA PHE A 107 37.31 -90.63 34.35
C PHE A 107 38.62 -90.04 33.82
N PRO A 108 39.38 -90.74 32.94
CA PRO A 108 40.72 -90.32 32.54
C PRO A 108 40.79 -88.99 31.79
N LEU A 109 39.68 -88.54 31.21
CA LEU A 109 39.58 -87.29 30.45
C LEU A 109 38.94 -86.15 31.26
N ALA A 110 38.69 -86.33 32.56
CA ALA A 110 38.03 -85.31 33.39
C ALA A 110 38.75 -83.97 33.35
N ASP A 111 40.07 -83.98 33.53
CA ASP A 111 40.90 -82.77 33.48
C ASP A 111 40.93 -82.15 32.07
N ALA A 112 40.96 -82.97 31.02
CA ALA A 112 40.97 -82.50 29.65
C ALA A 112 39.64 -81.83 29.26
N PHE A 113 38.51 -82.41 29.68
CA PHE A 113 37.18 -81.86 29.43
C PHE A 113 36.95 -80.60 30.24
N THR A 114 37.36 -80.57 31.52
CA THR A 114 37.24 -79.40 32.39
C THR A 114 38.04 -78.21 31.83
N ARG A 115 39.30 -78.45 31.42
CA ARG A 115 40.13 -77.42 30.75
C ARG A 115 39.50 -76.93 29.44
N ARG A 116 38.87 -77.82 28.67
CA ARG A 116 38.18 -77.45 27.43
C ARG A 116 36.95 -76.59 27.70
N VAL A 117 36.17 -76.92 28.73
CA VAL A 117 35.03 -76.12 29.19
C VAL A 117 35.47 -74.71 29.60
N ASP A 118 36.56 -74.57 30.36
CA ASP A 118 37.08 -73.25 30.76
C ASP A 118 37.58 -72.42 29.56
N LEU A 119 38.26 -73.07 28.61
CA LEU A 119 38.66 -72.45 27.35
C LEU A 119 37.45 -71.99 26.51
N LEU A 120 36.38 -72.79 26.47
CA LEU A 120 35.14 -72.45 25.78
C LEU A 120 34.42 -71.29 26.46
N LYS A 121 34.40 -71.24 27.81
CA LYS A 121 33.85 -70.10 28.58
C LYS A 121 34.59 -68.79 28.27
N ALA A 122 35.92 -68.79 28.31
CA ALA A 122 36.72 -67.62 27.96
C ALA A 122 36.54 -67.18 26.48
N LYS A 123 36.42 -68.16 25.58
CA LYS A 123 36.15 -67.90 24.15
C LYS A 123 34.73 -67.37 23.92
N GLU A 124 33.75 -67.82 24.68
CA GLU A 124 32.38 -67.33 24.65
C GLU A 124 32.31 -65.87 25.11
N GLU A 125 32.93 -65.52 26.25
CA GLU A 125 32.98 -64.15 26.77
C GLU A 125 33.63 -63.17 25.79
N THR A 126 34.72 -63.59 25.13
CA THR A 126 35.38 -62.76 24.12
C THR A 126 34.54 -62.59 22.85
N LEU A 127 33.84 -63.64 22.41
CA LEU A 127 32.98 -63.57 21.22
C LEU A 127 31.69 -62.79 21.45
N LYS A 128 31.09 -62.86 22.65
CA LYS A 128 29.87 -62.11 23.05
C LYS A 128 30.02 -60.60 22.89
N LYS A 129 31.23 -60.04 23.06
CA LYS A 129 31.53 -58.62 22.85
C LYS A 129 31.29 -58.13 21.41
N TYR A 130 31.23 -59.04 20.44
CA TYR A 130 31.09 -58.74 19.01
C TYR A 130 29.74 -59.19 18.43
N VAL A 131 28.77 -59.55 19.27
CA VAL A 131 27.42 -59.93 18.85
C VAL A 131 26.50 -58.72 19.00
N ALA A 132 25.73 -58.41 17.95
CA ALA A 132 24.65 -57.43 17.99
C ALA A 132 23.33 -58.14 17.70
N GLU A 133 22.23 -57.51 18.11
CA GLU A 133 20.88 -58.04 17.94
C GLU A 133 20.46 -57.98 16.46
N ARG A 134 19.92 -59.09 15.94
CA ARG A 134 19.48 -59.25 14.55
C ARG A 134 18.06 -59.80 14.50
N PRO A 135 17.25 -59.45 13.48
CA PRO A 135 15.88 -59.91 13.36
C PRO A 135 15.84 -61.41 13.04
N THR A 136 14.82 -62.09 13.57
CA THR A 136 14.50 -63.49 13.27
C THR A 136 13.19 -63.56 12.47
N PRO A 137 13.21 -63.97 11.19
CA PRO A 137 14.33 -64.52 10.41
C PRO A 137 15.33 -63.47 9.92
N ASN A 138 16.60 -63.88 9.72
CA ASN A 138 17.67 -63.00 9.24
C ASN A 138 17.40 -62.54 7.80
N VAL A 139 17.38 -61.23 7.57
CA VAL A 139 17.12 -60.61 6.26
C VAL A 139 18.38 -60.01 5.62
N TYR A 140 19.58 -60.25 6.18
CA TYR A 140 20.85 -59.69 5.69
C TYR A 140 21.11 -59.95 4.20
N THR A 141 20.75 -61.13 3.69
CA THR A 141 20.92 -61.44 2.26
C THR A 141 20.09 -60.50 1.36
N LYS A 142 18.92 -60.06 1.84
CA LYS A 142 18.09 -59.07 1.12
C LYS A 142 18.75 -57.70 1.15
N VAL A 143 19.25 -57.27 2.32
CA VAL A 143 20.01 -56.02 2.50
C VAL A 143 21.23 -55.99 1.58
N TYR A 144 22.02 -57.06 1.58
CA TYR A 144 23.19 -57.22 0.74
C TYR A 144 22.83 -57.13 -0.75
N ASN A 145 21.79 -57.85 -1.20
CA ASN A 145 21.37 -57.81 -2.59
C ASN A 145 20.88 -56.43 -3.03
N GLU A 146 20.14 -55.73 -2.17
CA GLU A 146 19.64 -54.37 -2.46
C GLU A 146 20.80 -53.36 -2.53
N ILE A 147 21.79 -53.47 -1.64
CA ILE A 147 23.03 -52.68 -1.72
C ILE A 147 23.82 -53.01 -2.99
N GLN A 148 23.99 -54.29 -3.35
CA GLN A 148 24.66 -54.68 -4.60
C GLN A 148 23.92 -54.19 -5.86
N GLN A 149 22.58 -54.15 -5.83
CA GLN A 149 21.79 -53.58 -6.92
C GLN A 149 21.98 -52.07 -7.03
N LEU A 150 22.00 -51.35 -5.90
CA LEU A 150 22.31 -49.92 -5.88
C LEU A 150 23.72 -49.65 -6.43
N LEU A 151 24.70 -50.46 -6.03
CA LEU A 151 26.07 -50.36 -6.54
C LEU A 151 26.14 -50.65 -8.03
N ALA A 152 25.44 -51.67 -8.51
CA ALA A 152 25.37 -51.97 -9.94
C ALA A 152 24.72 -50.81 -10.72
N VAL A 153 23.74 -50.10 -10.18
CA VAL A 153 23.13 -48.94 -10.85
C VAL A 153 24.02 -47.69 -10.80
N MET A 154 24.81 -47.54 -9.74
CA MET A 154 25.59 -46.33 -9.44
C MET A 154 27.04 -46.36 -9.96
N LEU A 155 27.67 -47.54 -9.93
CA LEU A 155 29.06 -47.81 -10.31
C LEU A 155 29.19 -48.58 -11.65
N SER A 156 28.08 -48.89 -12.34
CA SER A 156 28.08 -49.57 -13.65
C SER A 156 28.83 -48.78 -14.74
N PRO A 157 29.15 -49.41 -15.90
CA PRO A 157 29.82 -48.75 -17.03
C PRO A 157 29.14 -47.48 -17.55
N SER A 158 27.84 -47.28 -17.27
CA SER A 158 27.07 -46.09 -17.63
C SER A 158 27.25 -44.90 -16.67
N ARG A 159 27.88 -45.11 -15.50
CA ARG A 159 28.41 -44.10 -14.57
C ARG A 159 27.50 -42.89 -14.33
N ARG A 160 26.23 -43.14 -13.99
CA ARG A 160 25.19 -42.09 -13.95
C ARG A 160 25.56 -40.85 -13.15
N VAL A 161 26.14 -40.98 -11.96
CA VAL A 161 26.51 -39.82 -11.12
C VAL A 161 27.69 -39.05 -11.70
N GLU A 162 28.76 -39.72 -12.12
CA GLU A 162 29.93 -39.06 -12.71
C GLU A 162 29.59 -38.37 -14.03
N THR A 163 28.80 -39.02 -14.89
CA THR A 163 28.37 -38.46 -16.18
C THR A 163 27.58 -37.19 -15.97
N VAL A 164 26.64 -37.21 -15.02
CA VAL A 164 25.76 -36.08 -14.77
C VAL A 164 26.46 -34.95 -14.01
N ALA A 165 27.44 -35.26 -13.15
CA ALA A 165 28.35 -34.28 -12.56
C ALA A 165 29.27 -33.65 -13.64
N ALA A 166 29.81 -34.44 -14.57
CA ALA A 166 30.65 -33.96 -15.67
C ALA A 166 29.87 -33.04 -16.62
N LEU A 167 28.62 -33.37 -16.95
CA LEU A 167 27.74 -32.50 -17.75
C LEU A 167 27.55 -31.11 -17.12
N LEU A 168 27.40 -31.04 -15.79
CA LEU A 168 27.33 -29.75 -15.09
C LEU A 168 28.65 -29.00 -15.09
N CYS A 169 29.78 -29.70 -14.96
CA CYS A 169 31.10 -29.08 -15.09
C CYS A 169 31.32 -28.51 -16.49
N GLU A 170 31.06 -29.30 -17.54
CA GLU A 170 31.19 -28.86 -18.93
C GLU A 170 30.29 -27.65 -19.25
N PHE A 171 29.09 -27.59 -18.68
CA PHE A 171 28.23 -26.42 -18.82
C PHE A 171 28.84 -25.16 -18.19
N VAL A 172 29.30 -25.24 -16.94
CA VAL A 172 29.85 -24.09 -16.21
C VAL A 172 31.21 -23.65 -16.79
N THR A 173 32.05 -24.59 -17.24
CA THR A 173 33.39 -24.27 -17.78
C THR A 173 33.41 -24.00 -19.29
N GLY A 174 32.47 -24.57 -20.06
CA GLY A 174 32.49 -24.59 -21.53
C GLY A 174 31.54 -23.61 -22.23
N ASN A 175 30.76 -22.81 -21.48
CA ASN A 175 29.87 -21.76 -21.98
C ASN A 175 28.73 -22.17 -22.98
N SER A 176 28.37 -23.45 -23.11
CA SER A 176 27.26 -23.90 -24.00
C SER A 176 25.86 -23.64 -23.38
N GLU A 177 24.96 -22.91 -24.06
CA GLU A 177 23.60 -22.60 -23.57
C GLU A 177 22.56 -23.70 -23.84
N LYS A 178 22.74 -24.52 -24.88
CA LYS A 178 21.71 -25.43 -25.37
C LYS A 178 21.42 -26.61 -24.43
N ASP A 179 22.30 -26.88 -23.47
CA ASP A 179 22.28 -28.08 -22.64
C ASP A 179 22.01 -27.82 -21.14
N HIS A 180 21.81 -26.56 -20.70
CA HIS A 180 21.64 -26.20 -19.27
C HIS A 180 20.46 -26.91 -18.61
N HIS A 181 19.25 -26.72 -19.16
CA HIS A 181 18.02 -27.28 -18.58
C HIS A 181 18.05 -28.81 -18.60
N GLN A 182 18.67 -29.40 -19.62
CA GLN A 182 18.84 -30.84 -19.72
C GLN A 182 19.81 -31.36 -18.66
N ALA A 183 20.98 -30.72 -18.49
CA ALA A 183 21.97 -31.09 -17.49
C ALA A 183 21.38 -30.99 -16.08
N VAL A 184 20.78 -29.85 -15.71
CA VAL A 184 20.16 -29.64 -14.39
C VAL A 184 19.02 -30.63 -14.13
N SER A 185 18.16 -30.89 -15.11
CA SER A 185 17.05 -31.85 -14.98
C SER A 185 17.55 -33.27 -14.76
N GLN A 186 18.55 -33.71 -15.53
CA GLN A 186 19.16 -35.03 -15.37
C GLN A 186 19.83 -35.19 -13.99
N THR A 187 20.53 -34.16 -13.50
CA THR A 187 21.12 -34.17 -12.15
C THR A 187 20.07 -34.22 -11.06
N GLN A 188 18.98 -33.47 -11.21
CA GLN A 188 17.89 -33.47 -10.24
C GLN A 188 17.19 -34.83 -10.17
N LEU A 189 16.96 -35.49 -11.33
CA LEU A 189 16.40 -36.84 -11.40
C LEU A 189 17.33 -37.86 -10.75
N CYS A 190 18.64 -37.78 -11.01
CA CYS A 190 19.65 -38.64 -10.39
C CYS A 190 19.66 -38.48 -8.86
N ARG A 191 19.67 -37.24 -8.36
CA ARG A 191 19.58 -36.92 -6.93
C ARG A 191 18.29 -37.44 -6.28
N THR A 192 17.15 -37.29 -6.96
CA THR A 192 15.86 -37.79 -6.43
C THR A 192 15.86 -39.32 -6.33
N SER A 193 16.44 -40.01 -7.32
CA SER A 193 16.61 -41.47 -7.27
C SER A 193 17.53 -41.91 -6.13
N LEU A 194 18.59 -41.15 -5.85
CA LEU A 194 19.51 -41.38 -4.75
C LEU A 194 18.81 -41.27 -3.38
N LEU A 195 18.11 -40.17 -3.14
CA LEU A 195 17.40 -39.93 -1.87
C LEU A 195 16.32 -40.98 -1.62
N ARG A 196 15.52 -41.33 -2.63
CA ARG A 196 14.51 -42.40 -2.50
C ARG A 196 15.11 -43.76 -2.15
N SER A 197 16.30 -44.05 -2.68
CA SER A 197 17.02 -45.29 -2.37
C SER A 197 17.51 -45.31 -0.93
N ALA A 198 18.03 -44.17 -0.44
CA ALA A 198 18.42 -44.02 0.97
C ALA A 198 17.21 -44.14 1.91
N GLU A 199 16.09 -43.47 1.60
CA GLU A 199 14.85 -43.57 2.38
C GLU A 199 14.31 -45.01 2.43
N SER A 200 14.35 -45.73 1.30
CA SER A 200 13.97 -47.15 1.25
C SER A 200 14.84 -48.01 2.17
N LEU A 201 16.17 -47.85 2.11
CA LEU A 201 17.09 -48.63 2.94
C LEU A 201 16.89 -48.36 4.44
N VAL A 202 16.72 -47.09 4.83
CA VAL A 202 16.47 -46.70 6.22
C VAL A 202 15.15 -47.26 6.71
N LYS A 203 14.07 -47.12 5.93
CA LYS A 203 12.72 -47.57 6.31
C LYS A 203 12.64 -49.08 6.48
N HIS A 204 13.26 -49.86 5.59
CA HIS A 204 13.14 -51.32 5.60
C HIS A 204 14.16 -52.00 6.52
N TYR A 205 15.35 -51.43 6.73
CA TYR A 205 16.46 -52.13 7.40
C TYR A 205 17.22 -51.30 8.44
N GLY A 206 16.98 -49.99 8.56
CA GLY A 206 17.79 -49.09 9.38
C GLY A 206 17.80 -49.41 10.88
N THR A 207 16.70 -49.94 11.41
CA THR A 207 16.59 -50.36 12.83
C THR A 207 17.42 -51.60 13.16
N TRP A 208 17.53 -52.52 12.21
CA TRP A 208 18.10 -53.87 12.44
C TRP A 208 19.55 -54.01 11.94
N TYR A 209 19.95 -53.21 10.96
CA TYR A 209 21.28 -53.23 10.34
C TYR A 209 21.92 -51.83 10.26
N PRO A 210 21.98 -51.05 11.36
CA PRO A 210 22.54 -49.70 11.32
C PRO A 210 24.02 -49.69 10.92
N ASP A 211 24.78 -50.71 11.31
CA ASP A 211 26.19 -50.90 10.99
C ASP A 211 26.48 -51.09 9.48
N VAL A 212 25.49 -51.55 8.72
CA VAL A 212 25.58 -51.79 7.27
C VAL A 212 24.91 -50.67 6.48
N VAL A 213 23.75 -50.22 6.93
CA VAL A 213 22.91 -49.25 6.21
C VAL A 213 23.41 -47.82 6.38
N VAL A 214 23.83 -47.42 7.58
CA VAL A 214 24.24 -46.02 7.86
C VAL A 214 25.44 -45.57 7.02
N PRO A 215 26.51 -46.37 6.84
CA PRO A 215 27.63 -45.97 5.99
C PRO A 215 27.24 -45.78 4.51
N VAL A 216 26.33 -46.62 4.00
CA VAL A 216 25.80 -46.51 2.62
C VAL A 216 24.91 -45.28 2.47
N VAL A 217 24.03 -45.03 3.44
CA VAL A 217 23.18 -43.83 3.46
C VAL A 217 24.02 -42.56 3.58
N SER A 218 25.05 -42.55 4.42
CA SER A 218 26.02 -41.45 4.52
C SER A 218 26.68 -41.15 3.17
N ALA A 219 27.13 -42.19 2.46
CA ALA A 219 27.72 -42.04 1.13
C ALA A 219 26.73 -41.44 0.11
N ILE A 220 25.46 -41.91 0.14
CA ILE A 220 24.38 -41.38 -0.69
C ILE A 220 24.07 -39.92 -0.35
N SER A 221 24.03 -39.56 0.94
CA SER A 221 23.81 -38.19 1.40
C SER A 221 24.94 -37.25 0.96
N GLN A 222 26.20 -37.69 1.02
CA GLN A 222 27.35 -36.92 0.51
C GLN A 222 27.26 -36.69 -0.99
N MET A 223 26.93 -37.73 -1.78
CA MET A 223 26.70 -37.58 -3.23
C MET A 223 25.54 -36.63 -3.51
N SER A 224 24.41 -36.78 -2.83
CA SER A 224 23.25 -35.90 -2.99
C SER A 224 23.58 -34.44 -2.63
N HIS A 225 24.38 -34.21 -1.59
CA HIS A 225 24.82 -32.89 -1.19
C HIS A 225 25.74 -32.27 -2.25
N GLY A 226 26.75 -33.03 -2.72
CA GLY A 226 27.64 -32.59 -3.78
C GLY A 226 26.89 -32.23 -5.06
N LEU A 227 25.99 -33.09 -5.54
CA LEU A 227 25.13 -32.80 -6.70
C LEU A 227 24.24 -31.57 -6.45
N SER A 228 23.75 -31.36 -5.22
CA SER A 228 22.97 -30.16 -4.88
C SER A 228 23.77 -28.88 -5.06
N LEU A 229 25.02 -28.86 -4.60
CA LEU A 229 25.92 -27.70 -4.73
C LEU A 229 26.24 -27.42 -6.20
N MET A 230 26.51 -28.46 -7.00
CA MET A 230 26.75 -28.32 -8.43
C MET A 230 25.53 -27.80 -9.20
N ILE A 231 24.32 -28.27 -8.84
CA ILE A 231 23.06 -27.75 -9.40
C ILE A 231 22.89 -26.27 -9.03
N GLY A 232 23.20 -25.89 -7.78
CA GLY A 232 23.19 -24.50 -7.33
C GLY A 232 24.13 -23.64 -8.17
N ALA A 233 25.41 -24.00 -8.22
CA ALA A 233 26.43 -23.30 -9.00
C ALA A 233 26.07 -23.16 -10.49
N ALA A 234 25.52 -24.23 -11.10
CA ALA A 234 25.08 -24.19 -12.49
C ALA A 234 23.88 -23.24 -12.70
N ARG A 235 22.94 -23.16 -11.76
CA ARG A 235 21.83 -22.20 -11.82
C ARG A 235 22.34 -20.76 -11.65
N CYS A 236 23.25 -20.50 -10.71
CA CYS A 236 23.91 -19.19 -10.52
C CYS A 236 24.62 -18.74 -11.81
N HIS A 237 25.35 -19.65 -12.44
CA HIS A 237 26.08 -19.36 -13.67
C HIS A 237 25.17 -19.02 -14.86
N SER A 238 23.97 -19.61 -14.92
CA SER A 238 23.00 -19.32 -15.97
C SER A 238 22.32 -17.95 -15.80
N THR A 239 22.08 -17.51 -14.56
CA THR A 239 21.37 -16.26 -14.26
C THR A 239 22.28 -15.02 -14.38
N ASN A 240 23.57 -15.14 -14.03
CA ASN A 240 24.51 -14.00 -13.97
C ASN A 240 24.99 -13.46 -15.33
N ARG A 241 24.49 -13.96 -16.47
CA ARG A 241 25.02 -13.58 -17.80
C ARG A 241 24.37 -12.35 -18.45
N LYS A 242 23.23 -11.86 -17.95
CA LYS A 242 22.50 -10.75 -18.59
C LYS A 242 22.35 -9.49 -17.74
N VAL A 243 22.05 -9.63 -16.44
CA VAL A 243 21.96 -8.52 -15.47
C VAL A 243 22.36 -9.04 -14.09
N ASP A 244 23.10 -8.25 -13.31
CA ASP A 244 23.32 -8.55 -11.91
C ASP A 244 22.02 -8.29 -11.11
N VAL A 245 21.35 -9.38 -10.70
CA VAL A 245 20.02 -9.33 -10.09
C VAL A 245 20.10 -9.04 -8.59
N GLU A 246 21.22 -9.38 -7.95
CA GLU A 246 21.35 -9.30 -6.50
C GLU A 246 21.26 -7.85 -5.97
N PRO A 247 21.88 -6.82 -6.58
CA PRO A 247 21.72 -5.43 -6.17
C PRO A 247 20.27 -4.93 -6.26
N LEU A 248 19.53 -5.38 -7.28
CA LEU A 248 18.12 -5.03 -7.46
C LEU A 248 17.26 -5.64 -6.33
N LEU A 249 17.47 -6.93 -6.03
CA LEU A 249 16.77 -7.62 -4.95
C LEU A 249 17.10 -7.02 -3.58
N LYS A 250 18.39 -6.72 -3.32
CA LYS A 250 18.84 -5.99 -2.11
C LYS A 250 18.12 -4.65 -1.99
N SER A 251 17.96 -3.90 -3.08
CA SER A 251 17.26 -2.60 -3.08
C SER A 251 15.77 -2.73 -2.72
N PHE A 252 15.08 -3.77 -3.21
CA PHE A 252 13.66 -3.97 -2.89
C PHE A 252 13.40 -4.35 -1.43
N VAL A 253 14.31 -5.07 -0.79
CA VAL A 253 14.18 -5.48 0.63
C VAL A 253 14.85 -4.53 1.61
N ARG A 254 15.66 -3.57 1.13
CA ARG A 254 16.37 -2.64 1.99
C ARG A 254 15.44 -1.90 2.94
N PHE A 255 15.59 -2.18 4.23
CA PHE A 255 14.94 -1.48 5.32
C PHE A 255 15.79 -1.55 6.61
N PRO A 256 16.05 -0.44 7.30
CA PRO A 256 15.68 0.93 6.96
C PRO A 256 16.48 1.45 5.75
N VAL A 257 15.87 2.38 5.00
CA VAL A 257 16.59 3.17 4.00
C VAL A 257 17.35 4.28 4.76
N PRO A 258 18.68 4.38 4.65
CA PRO A 258 19.49 5.14 5.61
C PRO A 258 19.29 6.66 5.54
N ASP A 259 19.02 7.19 4.35
CA ASP A 259 19.00 8.62 4.06
C ASP A 259 18.09 8.94 2.86
N CYS A 260 17.90 10.24 2.59
CA CYS A 260 17.04 10.66 1.50
C CYS A 260 17.64 10.34 0.12
N CYS A 261 18.97 10.28 -0.02
CA CYS A 261 19.65 9.98 -1.28
C CYS A 261 19.41 8.53 -1.71
N ALA A 262 19.59 7.57 -0.79
CA ALA A 262 19.30 6.16 -1.02
C ALA A 262 17.82 5.92 -1.36
N ALA A 263 16.90 6.74 -0.81
CA ALA A 263 15.50 6.69 -1.19
C ALA A 263 15.25 7.17 -2.63
N MET A 264 15.96 8.20 -3.09
CA MET A 264 15.89 8.67 -4.48
C MET A 264 16.51 7.65 -5.45
N GLU A 265 17.64 7.04 -5.09
CA GLU A 265 18.26 5.95 -5.86
C GLU A 265 17.29 4.77 -6.01
N LEU A 266 16.58 4.40 -4.93
CA LEU A 266 15.56 3.37 -4.96
C LEU A 266 14.41 3.73 -5.92
N VAL A 267 13.94 4.99 -5.90
CA VAL A 267 12.93 5.50 -6.84
C VAL A 267 13.40 5.37 -8.29
N ASP A 268 14.65 5.72 -8.57
CA ASP A 268 15.25 5.56 -9.90
C ASP A 268 15.35 4.09 -10.31
N ILE A 269 15.78 3.19 -9.42
CA ILE A 269 15.84 1.76 -9.66
C ILE A 269 14.45 1.19 -9.98
N CYS A 270 13.42 1.56 -9.21
CA CYS A 270 12.04 1.12 -9.39
C CYS A 270 11.42 1.63 -10.70
N THR A 271 11.90 2.75 -11.25
CA THR A 271 11.38 3.36 -12.48
C THR A 271 12.29 3.17 -13.69
N SER A 272 13.41 2.46 -13.54
CA SER A 272 14.37 2.21 -14.62
C SER A 272 13.83 1.22 -15.65
N THR A 273 14.21 1.42 -16.92
CA THR A 273 13.81 0.52 -18.01
C THR A 273 14.35 -0.90 -17.81
N GLN A 274 15.57 -1.04 -17.28
CA GLN A 274 16.20 -2.33 -17.00
C GLN A 274 15.38 -3.15 -15.98
N THR A 275 14.93 -2.53 -14.89
CA THR A 275 14.08 -3.18 -13.88
C THR A 275 12.75 -3.61 -14.49
N LEU A 276 12.11 -2.74 -15.27
CA LEU A 276 10.82 -3.03 -15.91
C LEU A 276 10.93 -4.16 -16.93
N ASP A 277 11.98 -4.18 -17.75
CA ASP A 277 12.23 -5.23 -18.74
C ASP A 277 12.46 -6.59 -18.05
N LEU A 278 13.24 -6.63 -16.96
CA LEU A 278 13.45 -7.85 -16.15
C LEU A 278 12.15 -8.39 -15.55
N ILE A 279 11.29 -7.50 -15.05
CA ILE A 279 9.97 -7.88 -14.53
C ILE A 279 9.10 -8.42 -15.65
N HIS A 280 9.06 -7.74 -16.81
CA HIS A 280 8.30 -8.21 -17.95
C HIS A 280 8.78 -9.58 -18.45
N GLU A 281 10.09 -9.83 -18.51
CA GLU A 281 10.65 -11.14 -18.90
C GLU A 281 10.30 -12.25 -17.90
N THR A 282 10.48 -11.99 -16.61
CA THR A 282 10.18 -12.98 -15.55
C THR A 282 8.70 -13.31 -15.46
N VAL A 283 7.83 -12.32 -15.60
CA VAL A 283 6.38 -12.50 -15.65
C VAL A 283 5.99 -13.28 -16.90
N LYS A 284 6.50 -12.91 -18.08
CA LYS A 284 6.19 -13.60 -19.35
C LYS A 284 6.56 -15.09 -19.32
N SER A 285 7.59 -15.46 -18.56
CA SER A 285 7.99 -16.87 -18.38
C SER A 285 7.03 -17.71 -17.52
N LYS A 286 6.21 -17.07 -16.66
CA LYS A 286 5.26 -17.73 -15.74
C LYS A 286 3.82 -17.76 -16.26
N VAL A 287 3.51 -16.91 -17.23
CA VAL A 287 2.17 -16.68 -17.80
C VAL A 287 1.90 -17.74 -18.88
N LYS A 288 0.78 -18.47 -18.78
CA LYS A 288 0.37 -19.43 -19.83
C LYS A 288 -0.06 -18.67 -21.08
N GLU A 289 0.12 -19.24 -22.29
CA GLU A 289 -0.36 -18.64 -23.54
C GLU A 289 -1.85 -18.26 -23.42
N GLY A 290 -2.15 -16.95 -23.43
CA GLY A 290 -3.51 -16.40 -23.27
C GLY A 290 -3.71 -15.49 -22.06
N GLU A 291 -2.79 -15.47 -21.10
CA GLU A 291 -2.81 -14.54 -19.95
C GLU A 291 -2.03 -13.25 -20.27
N THR A 292 -2.57 -12.08 -19.92
CA THR A 292 -1.94 -10.77 -20.19
C THR A 292 -0.94 -10.38 -19.08
N PRO A 293 0.23 -9.79 -19.43
CA PRO A 293 1.21 -9.34 -18.43
C PRO A 293 0.72 -8.09 -17.66
N ASN A 294 0.14 -8.32 -16.48
CA ASN A 294 0.59 -7.92 -15.14
C ASN A 294 0.94 -6.43 -14.82
N ASN A 295 0.33 -5.94 -13.73
CA ASN A 295 0.18 -4.58 -13.16
C ASN A 295 1.38 -4.09 -12.31
N GLU A 296 2.57 -4.63 -12.56
CA GLU A 296 3.76 -4.49 -11.72
C GLU A 296 4.46 -3.15 -11.92
N THR A 297 4.51 -2.68 -13.17
CA THR A 297 4.99 -1.33 -13.51
C THR A 297 4.21 -0.26 -12.74
N PHE A 298 2.90 -0.48 -12.62
CA PHE A 298 2.04 0.40 -11.86
C PHE A 298 2.34 0.36 -10.35
N ARG A 299 2.50 -0.84 -9.77
CA ARG A 299 2.88 -1.00 -8.35
C ARG A 299 4.20 -0.32 -8.05
N LEU A 300 5.20 -0.44 -8.92
CA LEU A 300 6.49 0.23 -8.77
C LEU A 300 6.38 1.75 -8.90
N ALA A 301 5.58 2.25 -9.85
CA ALA A 301 5.33 3.69 -9.97
C ALA A 301 4.63 4.24 -8.71
N LYS A 302 3.62 3.51 -8.19
CA LYS A 302 2.92 3.86 -6.95
C LYS A 302 3.88 3.88 -5.76
N CYS A 303 4.66 2.81 -5.57
CA CYS A 303 5.67 2.74 -4.52
C CYS A 303 6.65 3.91 -4.63
N SER A 304 7.13 4.21 -5.84
CA SER A 304 8.06 5.32 -6.07
C SER A 304 7.47 6.66 -5.67
N LEU A 305 6.18 6.89 -5.98
CA LEU A 305 5.47 8.10 -5.57
C LEU A 305 5.32 8.19 -4.04
N GLN A 306 5.09 7.06 -3.36
CA GLN A 306 5.00 6.99 -1.90
C GLN A 306 6.36 7.22 -1.21
N GLU A 307 7.44 6.66 -1.74
CA GLU A 307 8.80 6.93 -1.23
C GLU A 307 9.17 8.41 -1.42
N LEU A 308 8.82 9.01 -2.57
CA LEU A 308 8.95 10.46 -2.77
C LEU A 308 8.16 11.26 -1.75
N ARG A 309 6.90 10.88 -1.46
CA ARG A 309 6.11 11.52 -0.40
C ARG A 309 6.83 11.49 0.95
N ASN A 310 7.50 10.39 1.30
CA ASN A 310 8.23 10.28 2.56
C ASN A 310 9.47 11.18 2.59
N VAL A 311 10.28 11.19 1.52
CA VAL A 311 11.44 12.08 1.39
C VAL A 311 11.01 13.53 1.54
N VAL A 312 9.92 13.88 0.86
CA VAL A 312 9.39 15.23 0.80
C VAL A 312 8.76 15.64 2.15
N SER A 313 8.09 14.72 2.86
CA SER A 313 7.58 14.97 4.23
C SER A 313 8.71 15.34 5.21
N VAL A 314 9.89 14.73 5.04
CA VAL A 314 11.06 15.05 5.88
C VAL A 314 11.74 16.34 5.44
N ARG A 315 11.99 16.54 4.13
CA ARG A 315 12.65 17.75 3.59
C ARG A 315 11.78 19.00 3.71
N GLY A 316 10.47 18.88 3.51
CA GLY A 316 9.52 20.00 3.46
C GLY A 316 9.69 20.91 2.24
N ARG A 317 10.34 20.40 1.18
CA ARG A 317 10.61 21.10 -0.09
C ARG A 317 10.97 20.13 -1.21
N LEU A 318 10.77 20.60 -2.44
CA LEU A 318 11.10 19.94 -3.72
C LEU A 318 12.07 20.84 -4.51
N ASP A 319 13.30 20.97 -4.04
CA ASP A 319 14.31 21.87 -4.63
C ASP A 319 15.53 21.17 -5.24
N GLY A 320 15.56 19.83 -5.22
CA GLY A 320 16.56 19.06 -5.97
C GLY A 320 16.44 19.34 -7.47
N LYS A 321 17.58 19.39 -8.15
CA LYS A 321 17.68 19.77 -9.57
C LYS A 321 16.76 18.94 -10.47
N ASP A 322 16.57 17.67 -10.14
CA ASP A 322 15.81 16.70 -10.93
C ASP A 322 14.54 16.16 -10.21
N ASP A 323 14.25 16.61 -8.97
CA ASP A 323 13.14 16.08 -8.15
C ASP A 323 11.78 16.16 -8.87
N TRP A 324 11.50 17.31 -9.49
CA TRP A 324 10.24 17.52 -10.22
C TRP A 324 10.17 16.71 -11.51
N ALA A 325 11.30 16.53 -12.20
CA ALA A 325 11.37 15.71 -13.40
C ALA A 325 11.07 14.23 -13.07
N ILE A 326 11.56 13.74 -11.93
CA ILE A 326 11.27 12.39 -11.44
C ILE A 326 9.78 12.23 -11.11
N ILE A 327 9.17 13.19 -10.41
CA ILE A 327 7.71 13.18 -10.13
C ILE A 327 6.93 13.13 -11.45
N CYS A 328 7.20 14.05 -12.38
CA CYS A 328 6.53 14.06 -13.68
C CYS A 328 6.71 12.75 -14.43
N ARG A 329 7.92 12.16 -14.45
CA ARG A 329 8.17 10.86 -15.10
C ARG A 329 7.27 9.75 -14.53
N ILE A 330 7.14 9.68 -13.21
CA ILE A 330 6.28 8.69 -12.53
C ILE A 330 4.81 8.91 -12.88
N LEU A 331 4.33 10.16 -12.80
CA LEU A 331 2.95 10.50 -13.12
C LEU A 331 2.62 10.27 -14.61
N ASP A 332 3.54 10.63 -15.52
CA ASP A 332 3.42 10.39 -16.96
C ASP A 332 3.29 8.87 -17.24
N CYS A 333 4.10 8.03 -16.57
CA CYS A 333 3.97 6.57 -16.65
C CYS A 333 2.58 6.07 -16.20
N MET A 334 2.04 6.61 -15.10
CA MET A 334 0.71 6.25 -14.60
C MET A 334 -0.41 6.68 -15.56
N VAL A 335 -0.32 7.88 -16.12
CA VAL A 335 -1.29 8.42 -17.08
C VAL A 335 -1.31 7.59 -18.35
N VAL A 336 -0.14 7.22 -18.89
CA VAL A 336 -0.05 6.35 -20.09
C VAL A 336 -0.66 4.98 -19.81
N ALA A 337 -0.40 4.40 -18.64
CA ALA A 337 -1.01 3.12 -18.24
C ALA A 337 -2.54 3.21 -18.17
N TRP A 338 -3.07 4.27 -17.56
CA TRP A 338 -4.51 4.51 -17.48
C TRP A 338 -5.15 4.73 -18.86
N GLN A 339 -4.54 5.54 -19.72
CA GLN A 339 -5.03 5.80 -21.08
C GLN A 339 -5.12 4.51 -21.91
N ARG A 340 -4.11 3.63 -21.83
CA ARG A 340 -4.14 2.32 -22.50
C ARG A 340 -5.29 1.46 -21.98
N GLN A 341 -5.52 1.44 -20.67
CA GLN A 341 -6.63 0.71 -20.07
C GLN A 341 -7.99 1.27 -20.51
N GLU A 342 -8.13 2.58 -20.60
CA GLU A 342 -9.39 3.21 -21.02
C GLU A 342 -9.67 2.97 -22.51
N GLN A 343 -8.64 3.01 -23.37
CA GLN A 343 -8.75 2.64 -24.79
C GLN A 343 -9.20 1.18 -24.96
N ALA A 344 -8.61 0.25 -24.20
CA ALA A 344 -9.01 -1.15 -24.24
C ALA A 344 -10.45 -1.36 -23.73
N ARG A 345 -10.88 -0.60 -22.71
CA ARG A 345 -12.28 -0.61 -22.23
C ARG A 345 -13.23 -0.12 -23.31
N ALA A 346 -12.94 1.02 -23.94
CA ALA A 346 -13.77 1.58 -25.00
C ALA A 346 -13.90 0.62 -26.21
N GLN A 347 -12.82 -0.06 -26.59
CA GLN A 347 -12.85 -1.11 -27.63
C GLN A 347 -13.76 -2.27 -27.23
N LYS A 348 -13.64 -2.77 -25.99
CA LYS A 348 -14.49 -3.85 -25.48
C LYS A 348 -15.97 -3.44 -25.40
N GLU A 349 -16.27 -2.23 -24.94
CA GLU A 349 -17.63 -1.69 -24.91
C GLU A 349 -18.20 -1.54 -26.31
N GLN A 350 -17.38 -1.17 -27.30
CA GLN A 350 -17.80 -1.12 -28.70
C GLN A 350 -18.09 -2.52 -29.26
N GLU A 351 -17.27 -3.52 -28.95
CA GLU A 351 -17.48 -4.93 -29.29
C GLU A 351 -18.75 -5.49 -28.63
N GLU A 352 -18.95 -5.20 -27.35
CA GLU A 352 -20.13 -5.61 -26.57
C GLU A 352 -21.39 -4.91 -27.09
N ASN A 353 -21.37 -3.60 -27.36
CA ASN A 353 -22.51 -2.89 -27.96
C ASN A 353 -22.85 -3.45 -29.34
N ASN A 354 -21.85 -3.81 -30.15
CA ASN A 354 -22.08 -4.50 -31.43
C ASN A 354 -22.71 -5.89 -31.23
N TYR A 355 -22.36 -6.60 -30.15
CA TYR A 355 -22.93 -7.89 -29.79
C TYR A 355 -24.36 -7.77 -29.21
N PHE A 356 -24.62 -6.77 -28.37
CA PHE A 356 -25.92 -6.46 -27.79
C PHE A 356 -26.92 -5.99 -28.86
N ILE A 357 -26.51 -5.19 -29.84
CA ILE A 357 -27.37 -4.85 -31.01
C ILE A 357 -27.78 -6.12 -31.77
N ASN A 358 -26.93 -7.14 -31.81
CA ASN A 358 -27.26 -8.44 -32.43
C ASN A 358 -28.13 -9.34 -31.53
N LYS A 359 -28.12 -9.14 -30.21
CA LYS A 359 -28.85 -9.96 -29.22
C LYS A 359 -30.19 -9.36 -28.79
N ALA A 360 -30.33 -8.02 -28.79
CA ALA A 360 -31.57 -7.28 -28.58
C ALA A 360 -32.65 -7.62 -29.62
N ARG A 361 -32.25 -8.19 -30.77
CA ARG A 361 -33.18 -8.82 -31.73
C ARG A 361 -33.81 -10.15 -31.23
N LYS A 362 -33.50 -10.64 -30.03
CA LYS A 362 -33.88 -11.99 -29.57
C LYS A 362 -34.41 -12.13 -28.13
N ALA A 363 -34.57 -11.05 -27.35
CA ALA A 363 -35.06 -11.18 -25.96
C ALA A 363 -36.18 -10.17 -25.65
N GLU A 364 -37.42 -10.62 -25.80
CA GLU A 364 -38.60 -10.03 -25.14
C GLU A 364 -38.74 -10.73 -23.78
N ASN A 365 -38.83 -9.99 -22.66
CA ASN A 365 -39.56 -10.34 -21.42
C ASN A 365 -38.99 -9.81 -20.08
N LEU A 366 -38.22 -8.72 -20.04
CA LEU A 366 -37.98 -7.92 -18.84
C LEU A 366 -37.84 -6.44 -19.25
N THR A 367 -38.33 -5.51 -18.43
CA THR A 367 -38.05 -4.07 -18.64
C THR A 367 -36.62 -3.78 -18.21
N GLU A 368 -35.88 -3.01 -19.02
CA GLU A 368 -34.45 -2.70 -18.80
C GLU A 368 -34.19 -2.17 -17.38
N GLU A 369 -35.07 -1.34 -16.83
CA GLU A 369 -34.92 -0.73 -15.49
C GLU A 369 -34.96 -1.75 -14.33
N GLU A 370 -35.77 -2.81 -14.42
CA GLU A 370 -35.87 -3.81 -13.34
C GLU A 370 -34.67 -4.76 -13.32
N GLU A 371 -34.08 -5.03 -14.50
CA GLU A 371 -32.83 -5.80 -14.59
C GLU A 371 -31.65 -5.00 -14.03
N GLU A 372 -31.56 -3.71 -14.34
CA GLU A 372 -30.52 -2.83 -13.82
C GLU A 372 -30.56 -2.72 -12.29
N ASP A 373 -31.75 -2.53 -11.70
CA ASP A 373 -31.93 -2.44 -10.25
C ASP A 373 -31.51 -3.75 -9.54
N ALA A 374 -31.82 -4.91 -10.13
CA ALA A 374 -31.42 -6.20 -9.58
C ALA A 374 -29.90 -6.40 -9.63
N ILE A 375 -29.25 -5.98 -10.73
CA ILE A 375 -27.79 -6.01 -10.89
C ILE A 375 -27.12 -5.09 -9.86
N GLU A 376 -27.63 -3.88 -9.68
CA GLU A 376 -27.07 -2.92 -8.74
C GLU A 376 -27.28 -3.31 -7.28
N MET A 377 -28.43 -3.93 -6.95
CA MET A 377 -28.64 -4.51 -5.62
C MET A 377 -27.60 -5.61 -5.34
N ARG A 378 -27.30 -6.46 -6.31
CA ARG A 378 -26.27 -7.52 -6.18
C ARG A 378 -24.85 -6.95 -6.04
N LYS A 379 -24.57 -5.77 -6.61
CA LYS A 379 -23.27 -5.08 -6.42
C LYS A 379 -23.14 -4.48 -5.02
N VAL A 380 -24.21 -3.91 -4.47
CA VAL A 380 -24.20 -3.33 -3.11
C VAL A 380 -24.19 -4.42 -2.05
N PHE A 381 -24.85 -5.55 -2.32
CA PHE A 381 -24.95 -6.71 -1.43
C PHE A 381 -24.40 -7.96 -2.13
N PRO A 382 -23.07 -8.15 -2.17
CA PRO A 382 -22.47 -9.31 -2.84
C PRO A 382 -22.94 -10.63 -2.22
N SER A 383 -23.48 -11.53 -3.06
CA SER A 383 -23.77 -12.90 -2.65
C SER A 383 -22.54 -13.79 -2.91
N TYR A 384 -21.90 -14.26 -1.84
CA TYR A 384 -20.75 -15.16 -1.95
C TYR A 384 -21.17 -16.63 -2.14
N ARG A 385 -22.47 -16.93 -2.04
CA ARG A 385 -23.01 -18.30 -2.11
C ARG A 385 -22.75 -18.92 -3.48
N ASP A 386 -23.04 -18.17 -4.54
CA ASP A 386 -22.87 -18.61 -5.94
C ASP A 386 -21.38 -18.69 -6.33
N LYS A 387 -20.50 -17.94 -5.66
CA LYS A 387 -19.08 -17.86 -6.01
C LYS A 387 -18.22 -18.88 -5.28
N ASP A 388 -18.44 -19.07 -3.98
CA ASP A 388 -17.60 -19.90 -3.12
C ASP A 388 -18.19 -21.31 -2.89
N PHE A 389 -19.49 -21.51 -3.16
CA PHE A 389 -20.22 -22.72 -2.78
C PHE A 389 -21.19 -23.28 -3.85
N ALA A 390 -21.12 -22.80 -5.11
CA ALA A 390 -22.05 -23.22 -6.16
C ALA A 390 -22.07 -24.72 -6.48
N ASP A 391 -20.99 -25.44 -6.19
CA ASP A 391 -20.85 -26.88 -6.45
C ASP A 391 -21.49 -27.77 -5.37
N LEU A 392 -21.94 -27.20 -4.24
CA LEU A 392 -22.48 -27.96 -3.11
C LEU A 392 -24.01 -28.09 -3.09
N GLU A 393 -24.72 -27.42 -4.00
CA GLU A 393 -26.18 -27.47 -4.12
C GLU A 393 -26.60 -27.87 -5.55
N PRO A 394 -27.65 -28.71 -5.71
CA PRO A 394 -28.18 -29.04 -7.04
C PRO A 394 -28.78 -27.81 -7.71
N PRO A 395 -28.70 -27.69 -9.05
CA PRO A 395 -29.23 -26.53 -9.75
C PRO A 395 -30.76 -26.45 -9.58
N SER A 396 -31.26 -25.37 -8.99
CA SER A 396 -32.69 -25.14 -8.81
C SER A 396 -33.36 -24.71 -10.12
N LEU A 397 -34.63 -25.06 -10.33
CA LEU A 397 -35.39 -24.73 -11.56
C LEU A 397 -35.51 -23.22 -11.82
N GLU A 398 -35.30 -22.37 -10.81
CA GLU A 398 -35.25 -20.90 -10.93
C GLU A 398 -33.89 -20.37 -11.41
N GLN A 399 -32.81 -21.17 -11.35
CA GLN A 399 -31.46 -20.76 -11.79
C GLN A 399 -31.30 -20.71 -13.32
N LYS A 400 -32.34 -21.01 -14.11
CA LYS A 400 -32.33 -20.86 -15.58
C LYS A 400 -32.50 -19.42 -16.08
N LYS A 401 -32.62 -18.44 -15.18
CA LYS A 401 -32.53 -16.99 -15.51
C LYS A 401 -31.18 -16.37 -15.11
N ALA A 402 -30.11 -17.16 -15.00
CA ALA A 402 -28.78 -16.56 -15.09
C ALA A 402 -28.56 -16.10 -16.54
N LEU A 403 -28.64 -14.78 -16.77
CA LEU A 403 -28.04 -14.16 -17.94
C LEU A 403 -26.62 -14.71 -18.09
N PRO A 404 -26.15 -15.00 -19.32
CA PRO A 404 -24.82 -15.56 -19.51
C PRO A 404 -23.79 -14.62 -18.88
N ASP A 405 -22.88 -15.23 -18.11
CA ASP A 405 -21.68 -14.63 -17.55
C ASP A 405 -21.08 -13.57 -18.47
N GLY A 406 -21.40 -12.31 -18.17
CA GLY A 406 -20.76 -11.13 -18.72
C GLY A 406 -20.09 -10.27 -17.65
N LEU A 407 -20.27 -10.58 -16.37
CA LEU A 407 -19.83 -9.74 -15.25
C LEU A 407 -19.42 -10.58 -14.04
N ASP A 408 -18.24 -11.22 -14.09
CA ASP A 408 -17.46 -11.70 -12.92
C ASP A 408 -17.33 -13.22 -12.68
N THR A 409 -17.46 -14.06 -13.72
CA THR A 409 -16.91 -15.43 -13.66
C THR A 409 -15.52 -15.47 -14.30
N ILE A 410 -14.52 -15.15 -13.47
CA ILE A 410 -13.25 -15.87 -13.27
C ILE A 410 -12.61 -15.23 -12.03
N GLN A 411 -12.54 -15.99 -10.94
CA GLN A 411 -11.57 -15.75 -9.88
C GLN A 411 -10.16 -15.74 -10.52
N ASN A 412 -9.37 -14.69 -10.26
CA ASN A 412 -7.95 -14.55 -10.62
C ASN A 412 -7.57 -14.35 -12.11
N SER A 413 -8.13 -13.34 -12.79
CA SER A 413 -7.54 -12.81 -14.02
C SER A 413 -6.93 -11.41 -13.81
N SER A 414 -5.60 -11.36 -13.68
CA SER A 414 -4.70 -10.26 -14.10
C SER A 414 -5.21 -8.81 -13.97
N LEU A 415 -5.13 -8.30 -12.72
CA LEU A 415 -4.83 -6.93 -12.28
C LEU A 415 -4.93 -5.78 -13.34
N LYS A 416 -6.08 -5.09 -13.34
CA LYS A 416 -6.30 -3.74 -13.93
C LYS A 416 -5.97 -2.65 -12.90
N LEU A 417 -5.75 -1.40 -13.32
CA LEU A 417 -5.75 -0.25 -12.42
C LEU A 417 -7.12 -0.19 -11.71
N THR A 418 -7.14 -0.54 -10.42
CA THR A 418 -8.37 -0.58 -9.63
C THR A 418 -8.78 0.82 -9.23
N GLU A 419 -10.07 1.04 -8.94
CA GLU A 419 -10.55 2.34 -8.46
C GLU A 419 -9.85 2.77 -7.17
N GLU A 420 -9.53 1.82 -6.29
CA GLU A 420 -8.75 2.06 -5.07
C GLU A 420 -7.35 2.60 -5.39
N ASN A 421 -6.66 2.02 -6.38
CA ASN A 421 -5.35 2.50 -6.79
C ASN A 421 -5.38 3.92 -7.36
N ILE A 422 -6.44 4.27 -8.10
CA ILE A 422 -6.63 5.61 -8.65
C ILE A 422 -6.82 6.63 -7.52
N VAL A 423 -7.70 6.31 -6.56
CA VAL A 423 -7.94 7.16 -5.39
C VAL A 423 -6.66 7.36 -4.58
N GLU A 424 -5.87 6.29 -4.40
CA GLU A 424 -4.62 6.36 -3.66
C GLU A 424 -3.57 7.24 -4.36
N ILE A 425 -3.41 7.14 -5.68
CA ILE A 425 -2.49 8.02 -6.44
C ILE A 425 -2.87 9.48 -6.26
N HIS A 426 -4.15 9.78 -6.48
CA HIS A 426 -4.67 11.13 -6.33
C HIS A 426 -4.34 11.66 -4.93
N LYS A 427 -4.58 10.88 -3.86
CA LYS A 427 -4.28 11.27 -2.47
C LYS A 427 -2.79 11.46 -2.23
N VAL A 428 -1.92 10.57 -2.73
CA VAL A 428 -0.47 10.68 -2.57
C VAL A 428 0.07 11.90 -3.31
N HIS A 429 -0.33 12.12 -4.57
CA HIS A 429 0.04 13.31 -5.34
C HIS A 429 -0.44 14.60 -4.66
N SER A 430 -1.70 14.63 -4.22
CA SER A 430 -2.28 15.76 -3.49
C SER A 430 -1.48 16.09 -2.23
N ALA A 431 -1.14 15.08 -1.42
CA ALA A 431 -0.30 15.25 -0.24
C ALA A 431 1.11 15.76 -0.59
N ILE A 432 1.71 15.29 -1.70
CA ILE A 432 3.02 15.78 -2.15
C ILE A 432 2.93 17.25 -2.54
N VAL A 433 1.97 17.65 -3.38
CA VAL A 433 1.96 19.04 -3.86
C VAL A 433 1.48 20.02 -2.79
N ILE A 434 0.39 19.72 -2.07
CA ILE A 434 -0.19 20.63 -1.08
C ILE A 434 0.79 20.89 0.08
N ASN A 435 1.42 19.84 0.62
CA ASN A 435 2.32 20.00 1.77
C ASN A 435 3.61 20.76 1.43
N ASN A 436 3.94 20.91 0.14
CA ASN A 436 5.21 21.47 -0.32
C ASN A 436 5.05 22.78 -1.09
N THR A 437 3.83 23.14 -1.48
CA THR A 437 3.58 24.44 -2.08
C THR A 437 3.83 25.54 -1.05
N LYS A 438 4.91 26.30 -1.27
CA LYS A 438 5.21 27.52 -0.53
C LYS A 438 4.89 28.72 -1.42
N ALA A 439 3.85 29.47 -1.06
CA ALA A 439 3.46 30.69 -1.73
C ALA A 439 2.91 31.70 -0.71
N HIS A 440 3.01 32.99 -1.03
CA HIS A 440 2.60 34.05 -0.11
C HIS A 440 1.08 34.14 0.09
N TRP A 441 0.28 33.40 -0.67
CA TRP A 441 -1.17 33.26 -0.53
C TRP A 441 -1.62 31.88 -0.03
N ILE A 442 -0.68 30.99 0.35
CA ILE A 442 -0.97 29.64 0.86
C ILE A 442 -0.33 29.47 2.24
N THR A 443 -1.15 29.16 3.24
CA THR A 443 -0.67 28.76 4.56
C THR A 443 -0.27 27.29 4.56
N GLN A 444 0.86 26.96 5.19
CA GLN A 444 1.25 25.56 5.39
C GLN A 444 0.33 24.90 6.42
N GLY A 445 -0.26 23.77 6.03
CA GLY A 445 -0.98 22.88 6.93
C GLY A 445 -0.03 22.01 7.76
N GLU A 446 -0.60 21.27 8.72
CA GLU A 446 0.16 20.24 9.44
C GLU A 446 0.58 19.13 8.47
N THR A 447 1.88 18.86 8.39
CA THR A 447 2.40 17.78 7.55
C THR A 447 2.03 16.43 8.15
N GLU A 448 1.35 15.59 7.37
CA GLU A 448 1.10 14.21 7.76
C GLU A 448 2.43 13.45 7.99
N PRO A 449 2.48 12.56 9.00
CA PRO A 449 3.68 11.76 9.23
C PRO A 449 3.98 10.85 8.03
N ALA A 450 5.27 10.65 7.76
CA ALA A 450 5.72 9.71 6.74
C ALA A 450 5.22 8.28 7.02
N ASP A 451 4.84 7.57 5.95
CA ASP A 451 4.38 6.19 6.00
C ASP A 451 5.39 5.29 5.28
N PHE A 452 6.21 4.59 6.06
CA PHE A 452 7.22 3.69 5.54
C PHE A 452 6.71 2.25 5.33
N GLY A 453 5.51 1.91 5.83
CA GLY A 453 4.97 0.57 5.75
C GLY A 453 4.33 0.25 4.40
N SER A 454 3.57 1.20 3.84
CA SER A 454 2.91 1.01 2.55
C SER A 454 3.89 0.83 1.38
N PRO A 455 4.90 1.71 1.16
CA PRO A 455 5.82 1.52 0.03
C PRO A 455 6.67 0.26 0.22
N PHE A 456 7.07 -0.06 1.45
CA PHE A 456 7.78 -1.31 1.74
C PHE A 456 6.96 -2.54 1.34
N THR A 457 5.65 -2.57 1.63
CA THR A 457 4.79 -3.71 1.30
C THR A 457 4.71 -3.94 -0.21
N ASP A 458 4.61 -2.85 -0.99
CA ASP A 458 4.62 -2.92 -2.45
C ASP A 458 5.98 -3.40 -2.99
N ARG A 459 7.10 -2.91 -2.46
CA ARG A 459 8.44 -3.41 -2.82
C ARG A 459 8.66 -4.87 -2.44
N PHE A 460 8.20 -5.27 -1.26
CA PHE A 460 8.36 -6.64 -0.77
C PHE A 460 7.53 -7.63 -1.61
N ALA A 461 6.36 -7.22 -2.10
CA ALA A 461 5.60 -8.00 -3.08
C ALA A 461 6.36 -8.19 -4.40
N MET A 462 7.03 -7.13 -4.88
CA MET A 462 7.89 -7.20 -6.07
C MET A 462 9.12 -8.08 -5.84
N PHE A 463 9.75 -7.98 -4.67
CA PHE A 463 10.81 -8.89 -4.26
C PHE A 463 10.32 -10.35 -4.24
N SER A 464 9.17 -10.63 -3.62
CA SER A 464 8.61 -11.98 -3.56
C SER A 464 8.31 -12.56 -4.95
N LEU A 465 7.87 -11.73 -5.90
CA LEU A 465 7.64 -12.14 -7.28
C LEU A 465 8.95 -12.57 -7.97
N LEU A 466 10.00 -11.77 -7.80
CA LEU A 466 11.29 -11.94 -8.47
C LEU A 466 12.16 -13.02 -7.82
N VAL A 467 12.22 -13.06 -6.49
CA VAL A 467 13.07 -13.99 -5.72
C VAL A 467 12.75 -15.44 -6.07
N ASN A 468 11.47 -15.79 -6.24
CA ASN A 468 11.04 -17.14 -6.62
C ASN A 468 11.66 -17.64 -7.95
N SER A 469 12.00 -16.74 -8.87
CA SER A 469 12.61 -17.06 -10.16
C SER A 469 14.11 -16.77 -10.23
N LEU A 470 14.60 -15.80 -9.45
CA LEU A 470 15.93 -15.24 -9.61
C LEU A 470 16.86 -15.50 -8.41
N TYR A 471 16.36 -16.07 -7.31
CA TYR A 471 17.16 -16.38 -6.12
C TYR A 471 18.39 -17.23 -6.42
N SER A 472 18.32 -18.09 -7.44
CA SER A 472 19.47 -18.89 -7.83
C SER A 472 20.66 -18.08 -8.32
N GLY A 473 20.52 -16.80 -8.65
CA GLY A 473 21.63 -15.92 -9.01
C GLY A 473 22.27 -15.18 -7.84
N CYS A 474 21.76 -15.35 -6.62
CA CYS A 474 22.18 -14.58 -5.46
C CYS A 474 23.18 -15.35 -4.58
N THR A 475 24.07 -14.61 -3.93
CA THR A 475 24.95 -15.13 -2.88
C THR A 475 24.23 -15.22 -1.52
N GLY A 476 24.90 -15.82 -0.52
CA GLY A 476 24.40 -15.84 0.86
C GLY A 476 24.36 -14.47 1.55
N GLU A 477 24.88 -13.41 0.93
CA GLU A 477 24.78 -12.05 1.46
C GLU A 477 23.33 -11.55 1.49
N LEU A 478 22.52 -11.94 0.50
CA LEU A 478 21.11 -11.56 0.42
C LEU A 478 20.34 -12.01 1.68
N ASP A 479 20.67 -13.17 2.25
CA ASP A 479 20.00 -13.70 3.44
C ASP A 479 20.18 -12.76 4.66
N SER A 480 21.36 -12.15 4.80
CA SER A 480 21.65 -11.21 5.89
C SER A 480 20.91 -9.88 5.74
N GLU A 481 20.75 -9.39 4.52
CA GLU A 481 20.07 -8.13 4.18
C GLU A 481 18.54 -8.26 4.22
N VAL A 482 18.01 -9.46 3.99
CA VAL A 482 16.56 -9.73 3.99
C VAL A 482 15.99 -9.82 5.42
N ALA A 483 16.81 -10.09 6.44
CA ALA A 483 16.34 -10.30 7.81
C ALA A 483 15.51 -9.11 8.38
N PRO A 484 15.96 -7.83 8.30
CA PRO A 484 15.15 -6.69 8.73
C PRO A 484 13.83 -6.57 7.95
N ALA A 485 13.87 -6.85 6.65
CA ALA A 485 12.71 -6.81 5.77
C ALA A 485 11.66 -7.86 6.17
N LEU A 486 12.09 -9.09 6.48
CA LEU A 486 11.19 -10.14 6.96
C LEU A 486 10.59 -9.79 8.33
N CYS A 487 11.38 -9.24 9.25
CA CYS A 487 10.87 -8.79 10.55
C CYS A 487 9.78 -7.72 10.37
N LEU A 488 10.02 -6.75 9.49
CA LEU A 488 9.03 -5.73 9.16
C LEU A 488 7.80 -6.33 8.47
N GLY A 489 7.98 -7.22 7.48
CA GLY A 489 6.88 -7.88 6.77
C GLY A 489 5.98 -8.68 7.71
N VAL A 490 6.57 -9.43 8.64
CA VAL A 490 5.83 -10.17 9.68
C VAL A 490 5.13 -9.20 10.64
N HIS A 491 5.80 -8.13 11.06
CA HIS A 491 5.19 -7.10 11.91
C HIS A 491 3.99 -6.43 11.23
N LEU A 492 4.11 -6.07 9.94
CA LEU A 492 3.04 -5.48 9.15
C LEU A 492 1.87 -6.46 8.96
N ALA A 493 2.14 -7.73 8.65
CA ALA A 493 1.11 -8.75 8.54
C ALA A 493 0.35 -8.96 9.88
N ASN A 494 1.08 -9.00 11.00
CA ASN A 494 0.50 -9.16 12.32
C ASN A 494 -0.25 -7.91 12.81
N SER A 495 0.27 -6.72 12.51
CA SER A 495 -0.35 -5.44 12.86
C SER A 495 -1.59 -5.16 12.02
N GLN A 496 -1.66 -5.56 10.74
CA GLN A 496 -2.91 -5.45 9.96
C GLN A 496 -4.02 -6.36 10.52
N GLY A 497 -3.67 -7.50 11.12
CA GLY A 497 -4.63 -8.38 11.80
C GLY A 497 -5.04 -7.95 13.21
N SER A 498 -4.36 -6.98 13.82
CA SER A 498 -4.56 -6.57 15.23
C SER A 498 -4.83 -5.08 15.44
N SER A 499 -4.44 -4.23 14.49
CA SER A 499 -4.64 -2.79 14.57
C SER A 499 -6.09 -2.43 14.36
N ASP A 500 -6.54 -1.42 15.11
CA ASP A 500 -7.74 -0.65 14.81
C ASP A 500 -7.55 0.14 13.50
N VAL A 501 -7.39 -0.53 12.36
CA VAL A 501 -7.54 0.12 11.04
C VAL A 501 -8.93 0.79 10.96
N GLN A 502 -9.91 0.23 11.69
CA GLN A 502 -11.22 0.85 11.94
C GLN A 502 -11.15 2.19 12.68
N SER A 503 -10.13 2.49 13.50
CA SER A 503 -10.04 3.80 14.19
C SER A 503 -9.77 4.98 13.23
N LYS A 504 -9.24 4.72 12.03
CA LYS A 504 -8.96 5.75 11.03
C LYS A 504 -10.16 6.06 10.13
N ARG A 505 -11.07 5.10 9.91
CA ARG A 505 -12.30 5.32 9.12
C ARG A 505 -13.47 5.66 10.04
N LYS A 506 -14.18 6.75 9.75
CA LYS A 506 -15.32 7.19 10.59
C LYS A 506 -16.48 6.19 10.62
N HIS A 507 -16.66 5.39 9.57
CA HIS A 507 -17.77 4.44 9.42
C HIS A 507 -17.26 3.14 8.77
N TYR A 508 -17.73 1.99 9.26
CA TYR A 508 -17.34 0.64 8.83
C TYR A 508 -18.38 0.06 7.87
N ASP A 509 -17.97 -0.46 6.70
CA ASP A 509 -18.87 -1.14 5.77
C ASP A 509 -18.85 -2.67 5.94
N PHE A 510 -19.95 -3.22 6.45
CA PHE A 510 -20.09 -4.66 6.70
C PHE A 510 -19.85 -5.55 5.45
N TYR A 511 -20.16 -5.06 4.25
CA TYR A 511 -20.14 -5.88 3.04
C TYR A 511 -18.80 -5.87 2.30
N HIS A 512 -18.03 -4.78 2.45
CA HIS A 512 -16.80 -4.56 1.68
C HIS A 512 -15.56 -4.48 2.56
N ASP A 513 -15.69 -4.01 3.81
CA ASP A 513 -14.53 -3.79 4.68
C ASP A 513 -14.18 -5.04 5.52
N PRO A 514 -12.89 -5.34 5.70
CA PRO A 514 -12.43 -6.40 6.59
C PRO A 514 -12.70 -6.07 8.06
N ASN A 515 -13.06 -7.08 8.84
CA ASN A 515 -13.12 -6.99 10.30
C ASN A 515 -12.50 -8.26 10.93
N PRO A 516 -11.17 -8.32 11.05
CA PRO A 516 -10.49 -9.51 11.56
C PRO A 516 -10.82 -9.81 13.04
N LYS A 517 -11.23 -8.78 13.82
CA LYS A 517 -11.65 -8.97 15.22
C LYS A 517 -12.92 -9.81 15.30
N GLU A 518 -13.91 -9.51 14.45
CA GLU A 518 -15.16 -10.26 14.37
C GLU A 518 -14.96 -11.64 13.73
N VAL A 519 -14.21 -11.72 12.62
CA VAL A 519 -13.95 -13.00 11.92
C VAL A 519 -13.24 -14.00 12.83
N ARG A 520 -12.32 -13.56 13.70
CA ARG A 520 -11.65 -14.45 14.67
C ARG A 520 -12.61 -15.17 15.62
N LEU A 521 -13.79 -14.63 15.90
CA LEU A 521 -14.76 -15.24 16.81
C LEU A 521 -15.36 -16.54 16.25
N CYS A 522 -15.40 -16.73 14.92
CA CYS A 522 -15.95 -17.94 14.33
C CYS A 522 -14.98 -19.13 14.36
N VAL A 523 -13.65 -18.90 14.46
CA VAL A 523 -12.63 -19.96 14.44
C VAL A 523 -12.85 -21.03 15.53
N PRO A 524 -12.97 -20.70 16.83
CA PRO A 524 -13.19 -21.72 17.86
C PRO A 524 -14.54 -22.46 17.70
N ILE A 525 -15.55 -21.81 17.10
CA ILE A 525 -16.84 -22.46 16.79
C ILE A 525 -16.64 -23.51 15.70
N LEU A 526 -15.94 -23.17 14.62
CA LEU A 526 -15.62 -24.07 13.50
C LEU A 526 -14.77 -25.26 13.98
N GLU A 527 -13.75 -25.03 14.79
CA GLU A 527 -12.90 -26.09 15.37
C GLU A 527 -13.71 -27.06 16.24
N SER A 528 -14.61 -26.54 17.08
CA SER A 528 -15.50 -27.37 17.90
C SER A 528 -16.41 -28.26 17.04
N VAL A 529 -16.98 -27.70 15.96
CA VAL A 529 -17.82 -28.46 15.02
C VAL A 529 -16.98 -29.53 14.32
N THR A 530 -15.80 -29.17 13.80
CA THR A 530 -14.88 -30.10 13.13
C THR A 530 -14.51 -31.27 14.04
N LYS A 531 -14.13 -30.99 15.28
CA LYS A 531 -13.79 -32.04 16.26
C LYS A 531 -14.93 -33.05 16.42
N ARG A 532 -16.16 -32.54 16.63
CA ARG A 532 -17.32 -33.41 16.83
C ARG A 532 -17.70 -34.18 15.57
N VAL A 533 -17.60 -33.57 14.39
CA VAL A 533 -17.91 -34.24 13.11
C VAL A 533 -16.86 -35.31 12.79
N MET A 534 -15.58 -35.07 13.10
CA MET A 534 -14.54 -36.09 12.96
C MET A 534 -14.77 -37.29 13.87
N GLU A 535 -15.23 -37.08 15.12
CA GLU A 535 -15.66 -38.18 16.00
C GLU A 535 -16.81 -39.01 15.37
N LEU A 536 -17.79 -38.34 14.75
CA LEU A 536 -18.90 -39.02 14.07
C LEU A 536 -18.47 -39.74 12.79
N LEU A 537 -17.49 -39.21 12.04
CA LEU A 537 -16.95 -39.85 10.84
C LEU A 537 -16.14 -41.12 11.14
N VAL A 538 -15.65 -41.30 12.37
CA VAL A 538 -15.05 -42.57 12.81
C VAL A 538 -16.09 -43.69 12.87
N GLU A 539 -17.29 -43.37 13.37
CA GLU A 539 -18.41 -44.33 13.47
C GLU A 539 -19.15 -44.50 12.13
N TRP A 540 -19.23 -43.44 11.33
CA TRP A 540 -19.93 -43.41 10.03
C TRP A 540 -19.00 -42.91 8.91
N PRO A 541 -18.02 -43.74 8.49
CA PRO A 541 -17.13 -43.38 7.38
C PRO A 541 -17.94 -43.08 6.12
N ASP A 542 -17.52 -42.07 5.36
CA ASP A 542 -18.13 -41.66 4.09
C ASP A 542 -19.57 -41.12 4.15
N HIS A 543 -20.10 -40.75 5.33
CA HIS A 543 -21.43 -40.14 5.40
C HIS A 543 -21.47 -38.79 4.64
N PRO A 544 -22.34 -38.62 3.63
CA PRO A 544 -22.28 -37.49 2.70
C PRO A 544 -22.49 -36.13 3.38
N THR A 545 -23.44 -36.01 4.32
CA THR A 545 -23.70 -34.75 5.04
C THR A 545 -22.54 -34.35 5.95
N LEU A 546 -21.88 -35.32 6.61
CA LEU A 546 -20.76 -35.05 7.52
C LEU A 546 -19.53 -34.61 6.71
N ASN A 547 -19.28 -35.25 5.58
CA ASN A 547 -18.23 -34.84 4.64
C ASN A 547 -18.50 -33.44 4.04
N GLN A 548 -19.76 -33.12 3.71
CA GLN A 548 -20.14 -31.77 3.26
C GLN A 548 -19.93 -30.72 4.34
N ILE A 549 -20.24 -31.03 5.62
CA ILE A 549 -19.96 -30.13 6.74
C ILE A 549 -18.46 -29.82 6.85
N ILE A 550 -17.60 -30.83 6.82
CA ILE A 550 -16.14 -30.64 6.85
C ILE A 550 -15.65 -29.83 5.65
N LEU A 551 -16.17 -30.12 4.46
CA LEU A 551 -15.80 -29.40 3.25
C LEU A 551 -16.17 -27.91 3.35
N VAL A 552 -17.37 -27.58 3.82
CA VAL A 552 -17.79 -26.19 4.04
C VAL A 552 -16.89 -25.51 5.08
N ILE A 553 -16.58 -26.18 6.20
CA ILE A 553 -15.68 -25.62 7.22
C ILE A 553 -14.30 -25.34 6.65
N ASN A 554 -13.70 -26.29 5.92
CA ASN A 554 -12.38 -26.12 5.31
C ASN A 554 -12.37 -24.92 4.36
N ARG A 555 -13.42 -24.74 3.53
CA ARG A 555 -13.53 -23.57 2.65
C ARG A 555 -13.62 -22.25 3.42
N ILE A 556 -14.37 -22.22 4.52
CA ILE A 556 -14.44 -21.01 5.37
C ILE A 556 -13.08 -20.71 5.99
N MET A 557 -12.35 -21.74 6.44
CA MET A 557 -11.01 -21.61 7.01
C MET A 557 -9.94 -21.20 5.97
N ASP A 558 -10.17 -21.51 4.69
CA ASP A 558 -9.31 -21.12 3.57
C ASP A 558 -9.52 -19.65 3.13
N PHE A 559 -10.54 -18.95 3.64
CA PHE A 559 -10.75 -17.53 3.29
C PHE A 559 -9.64 -16.64 3.88
N PRO A 560 -9.13 -15.64 3.11
CA PRO A 560 -8.23 -14.64 3.66
C PRO A 560 -8.85 -13.92 4.85
N SER A 561 -8.07 -13.69 5.92
CA SER A 561 -8.52 -13.01 7.15
C SER A 561 -8.97 -11.55 6.94
N LEU A 562 -8.58 -10.95 5.82
CA LEU A 562 -8.99 -9.62 5.36
C LEU A 562 -10.18 -9.67 4.40
N SER A 563 -10.92 -10.78 4.33
CA SER A 563 -12.20 -10.82 3.62
C SER A 563 -13.30 -10.13 4.46
N PRO A 564 -14.33 -9.55 3.84
CA PRO A 564 -15.44 -8.93 4.57
C PRO A 564 -16.25 -9.96 5.37
N VAL A 565 -16.87 -9.51 6.47
CA VAL A 565 -17.64 -10.37 7.37
C VAL A 565 -18.83 -11.02 6.66
N SER A 566 -19.44 -10.32 5.70
CA SER A 566 -20.52 -10.83 4.84
C SER A 566 -20.18 -12.15 4.12
N ARG A 567 -18.92 -12.34 3.71
CA ARG A 567 -18.44 -13.59 3.08
C ARG A 567 -18.42 -14.75 4.06
N PHE A 568 -17.88 -14.53 5.27
CA PHE A 568 -17.88 -15.54 6.34
C PHE A 568 -19.30 -15.87 6.81
N LEU A 569 -20.16 -14.86 6.94
CA LEU A 569 -21.57 -15.02 7.28
C LEU A 569 -22.28 -15.95 6.28
N THR A 570 -22.05 -15.76 4.98
CA THR A 570 -22.61 -16.64 3.94
C THR A 570 -22.18 -18.09 4.12
N GLY A 571 -20.90 -18.32 4.47
CA GLY A 571 -20.38 -19.64 4.80
C GLY A 571 -21.01 -20.26 6.05
N LEU A 572 -21.16 -19.48 7.13
CA LEU A 572 -21.80 -19.95 8.37
C LEU A 572 -23.29 -20.27 8.18
N GLU A 573 -24.00 -19.54 7.32
CA GLU A 573 -25.40 -19.84 6.98
C GLU A 573 -25.53 -21.15 6.20
N LEU A 574 -24.63 -21.42 5.26
CA LEU A 574 -24.56 -22.70 4.57
C LEU A 574 -24.22 -23.84 5.54
N LEU A 575 -23.22 -23.64 6.40
CA LEU A 575 -22.85 -24.60 7.44
C LEU A 575 -24.04 -24.92 8.36
N LEU A 576 -24.77 -23.90 8.81
CA LEU A 576 -25.97 -24.07 9.64
C LEU A 576 -27.06 -24.89 8.93
N THR A 577 -27.20 -24.71 7.61
CA THR A 577 -28.14 -25.49 6.79
C THR A 577 -27.74 -26.97 6.81
N LYS A 578 -26.45 -27.29 6.62
CA LYS A 578 -25.94 -28.67 6.65
C LYS A 578 -25.99 -29.32 8.04
N LEU A 579 -25.76 -28.55 9.10
CA LEU A 579 -25.93 -29.04 10.48
C LEU A 579 -27.40 -29.41 10.76
N LYS A 580 -28.36 -28.68 10.21
CA LYS A 580 -29.79 -29.00 10.35
C LYS A 580 -30.20 -30.23 9.53
N GLU A 581 -29.71 -30.37 8.30
CA GLU A 581 -29.92 -31.57 7.48
C GLU A 581 -29.46 -32.84 8.23
N TRP A 582 -28.39 -32.75 9.03
CA TRP A 582 -27.99 -33.83 9.93
C TRP A 582 -28.97 -34.02 11.09
N GLU A 583 -29.31 -32.96 11.84
CA GLU A 583 -30.23 -33.05 13.00
C GLU A 583 -31.61 -33.61 12.65
N GLU A 584 -32.12 -33.32 11.45
CA GLU A 584 -33.41 -33.84 10.98
C GLU A 584 -33.41 -35.37 10.81
N ASN A 585 -32.25 -35.97 10.53
CA ASN A 585 -32.10 -37.41 10.27
C ASN A 585 -31.35 -38.15 11.40
N ALA A 586 -30.72 -37.42 12.32
CA ALA A 586 -29.89 -37.96 13.39
C ALA A 586 -30.74 -38.48 14.58
N HIS A 587 -30.29 -39.57 15.19
CA HIS A 587 -30.85 -40.02 16.46
C HIS A 587 -30.26 -39.21 17.63
N ALA A 588 -30.96 -39.16 18.77
CA ALA A 588 -30.60 -38.29 19.91
C ALA A 588 -29.17 -38.49 20.48
N GLY A 589 -28.54 -39.64 20.24
CA GLY A 589 -27.17 -39.95 20.70
C GLY A 589 -26.04 -39.30 19.87
N VAL A 590 -26.33 -38.81 18.66
CA VAL A 590 -25.34 -38.21 17.73
C VAL A 590 -25.71 -36.78 17.32
N THR A 591 -26.35 -36.04 18.23
CA THR A 591 -26.73 -34.65 17.99
C THR A 591 -25.53 -33.70 17.89
N LEU A 592 -25.59 -32.81 16.91
CA LEU A 592 -24.83 -31.59 16.70
C LEU A 592 -25.60 -30.34 17.16
N GLY A 593 -26.78 -30.48 17.79
CA GLY A 593 -27.64 -29.39 18.25
C GLY A 593 -26.94 -28.27 19.05
N PRO A 594 -26.09 -28.57 20.06
CA PRO A 594 -25.34 -27.53 20.78
C PRO A 594 -24.38 -26.73 19.88
N HIS A 595 -23.79 -27.38 18.88
CA HIS A 595 -22.90 -26.75 17.91
C HIS A 595 -23.69 -25.89 16.92
N ALA A 596 -24.84 -26.39 16.45
CA ALA A 596 -25.77 -25.62 15.61
C ALA A 596 -26.30 -24.36 16.33
N ALA A 597 -26.54 -24.44 17.64
CA ALA A 597 -26.93 -23.29 18.46
C ALA A 597 -25.81 -22.24 18.55
N ALA A 598 -24.54 -22.66 18.70
CA ALA A 598 -23.39 -21.76 18.69
C ALA A 598 -23.23 -21.04 17.35
N VAL A 599 -23.34 -21.78 16.23
CA VAL A 599 -23.31 -21.19 14.87
C VAL A 599 -24.49 -20.23 14.68
N THR A 600 -25.70 -20.60 15.12
CA THR A 600 -26.89 -19.74 15.03
C THR A 600 -26.69 -18.42 15.77
N ARG A 601 -26.13 -18.46 16.98
CA ARG A 601 -25.83 -17.26 17.77
C ARG A 601 -24.86 -16.33 17.05
N GLN A 602 -23.77 -16.88 16.48
CA GLN A 602 -22.80 -16.09 15.73
C GLN A 602 -23.42 -15.44 14.49
N VAL A 603 -24.24 -16.18 13.75
CA VAL A 603 -25.01 -15.65 12.59
C VAL A 603 -25.90 -14.49 13.04
N LEU A 604 -26.63 -14.63 14.14
CA LEU A 604 -27.51 -13.58 14.65
C LEU A 604 -26.73 -12.34 15.11
N ASP A 605 -25.58 -12.51 15.75
CA ASP A 605 -24.77 -11.39 16.21
C ASP A 605 -24.16 -10.61 15.03
N TRP A 606 -23.72 -11.29 13.96
CA TRP A 606 -23.31 -10.62 12.73
C TRP A 606 -24.46 -9.97 11.95
N ARG A 607 -25.67 -10.54 11.98
CA ARG A 607 -26.87 -9.91 11.42
C ARG A 607 -27.32 -8.65 12.19
N LYS A 608 -27.10 -8.61 13.51
CA LYS A 608 -27.27 -7.37 14.31
C LYS A 608 -26.21 -6.34 13.95
N LEU A 609 -24.95 -6.76 13.79
CA LEU A 609 -23.85 -5.89 13.37
C LEU A 609 -24.12 -5.25 12.00
N GLU A 610 -24.55 -6.06 11.02
CA GLU A 610 -24.96 -5.61 9.68
C GLU A 610 -25.95 -4.43 9.73
N LEU A 611 -27.01 -4.55 10.55
CA LEU A 611 -28.02 -3.48 10.71
C LEU A 611 -27.53 -2.31 11.55
N ALA A 612 -26.65 -2.51 12.52
CA ALA A 612 -26.08 -1.44 13.33
C ALA A 612 -25.22 -0.49 12.47
N GLU A 613 -24.57 -1.02 11.43
CA GLU A 613 -23.59 -0.35 10.59
C GLU A 613 -24.15 0.23 9.28
N TRP A 614 -25.47 0.52 9.24
CA TRP A 614 -26.13 1.15 8.09
C TRP A 614 -25.52 2.49 7.66
N ARG A 615 -24.86 3.21 8.58
CA ARG A 615 -24.13 4.45 8.28
C ARG A 615 -22.92 4.19 7.39
N GLY A 616 -22.26 3.04 7.57
CA GLY A 616 -21.21 2.57 6.70
C GLY A 616 -21.68 2.45 5.26
N CYS A 617 -22.85 1.85 5.02
CA CYS A 617 -23.39 1.71 3.66
C CYS A 617 -23.67 3.06 2.98
N LEU A 618 -24.22 4.04 3.71
CA LEU A 618 -24.44 5.40 3.18
C LEU A 618 -23.12 6.12 2.90
N GLU A 619 -22.14 5.97 3.79
CA GLU A 619 -20.82 6.56 3.61
C GLU A 619 -20.05 5.92 2.45
N SER A 620 -20.11 4.60 2.29
CA SER A 620 -19.55 3.89 1.14
C SER A 620 -20.18 4.35 -0.18
N ALA A 621 -21.51 4.51 -0.21
CA ALA A 621 -22.20 5.06 -1.37
C ALA A 621 -21.72 6.50 -1.69
N ARG A 622 -21.54 7.33 -0.65
CA ARG A 622 -20.98 8.68 -0.78
C ARG A 622 -19.54 8.64 -1.31
N LEU A 623 -18.65 7.86 -0.71
CA LEU A 623 -17.23 7.76 -1.08
C LEU A 623 -17.05 7.20 -2.49
N ARG A 624 -17.86 6.23 -2.90
CA ARG A 624 -17.86 5.71 -4.27
C ARG A 624 -18.16 6.81 -5.30
N LEU A 625 -19.16 7.65 -5.03
CA LEU A 625 -19.49 8.81 -5.89
C LEU A 625 -18.45 9.93 -5.79
N CYS A 626 -17.99 10.27 -4.58
CA CYS A 626 -17.13 11.43 -4.33
C CYS A 626 -15.66 11.17 -4.69
N GLU A 627 -15.11 10.01 -4.36
CA GLU A 627 -13.69 9.68 -4.54
C GLU A 627 -13.48 8.74 -5.73
N GLY A 628 -14.27 7.66 -5.83
CA GLY A 628 -14.10 6.64 -6.88
C GLY A 628 -14.29 7.19 -8.30
N VAL A 629 -15.36 7.96 -8.51
CA VAL A 629 -15.63 8.61 -9.81
C VAL A 629 -14.71 9.81 -10.04
N VAL A 630 -14.55 10.69 -9.05
CA VAL A 630 -13.81 11.95 -9.22
C VAL A 630 -12.32 11.72 -9.45
N SER A 631 -11.72 10.72 -8.81
CA SER A 631 -10.28 10.47 -8.95
C SER A 631 -9.88 10.08 -10.38
N LYS A 632 -10.81 9.63 -11.23
CA LYS A 632 -10.55 9.43 -12.67
C LYS A 632 -10.29 10.75 -13.41
N TRP A 633 -10.93 11.84 -12.98
CA TRP A 633 -10.70 13.18 -13.52
C TRP A 633 -9.30 13.72 -13.21
N TRP A 634 -8.59 13.14 -12.24
CA TRP A 634 -7.20 13.48 -11.96
C TRP A 634 -6.33 13.32 -13.22
N PHE A 635 -6.51 12.24 -13.99
CA PHE A 635 -5.74 12.01 -15.21
C PHE A 635 -6.04 13.05 -16.29
N HIS A 636 -7.31 13.41 -16.47
CA HIS A 636 -7.73 14.43 -17.43
C HIS A 636 -7.16 15.81 -17.08
N LEU A 637 -7.24 16.21 -15.80
CA LEU A 637 -6.70 17.48 -15.35
C LEU A 637 -5.18 17.51 -15.42
N TYR A 638 -4.50 16.40 -15.11
CA TYR A 638 -3.06 16.30 -15.28
C TYR A 638 -2.66 16.50 -16.75
N SER A 639 -3.33 15.81 -17.70
CA SER A 639 -3.09 16.02 -19.12
C SER A 639 -3.36 17.46 -19.55
N LEU A 640 -4.46 18.06 -19.10
CA LEU A 640 -4.84 19.44 -19.42
C LEU A 640 -3.81 20.47 -18.92
N VAL A 641 -3.23 20.24 -17.74
CA VAL A 641 -2.18 21.09 -17.15
C VAL A 641 -0.81 20.84 -17.80
N ARG A 642 -0.57 19.62 -18.30
CA ARG A 642 0.67 19.23 -18.99
C ARG A 642 0.75 19.77 -20.42
N GLU A 643 -0.39 19.98 -21.08
CA GLU A 643 -0.45 20.60 -22.41
C GLU A 643 -0.02 22.08 -22.37
N GLU A 644 0.98 22.44 -23.18
CA GLU A 644 1.50 23.82 -23.28
C GLU A 644 0.60 24.75 -24.12
N SER A 645 -0.66 24.39 -24.36
CA SER A 645 -1.60 25.22 -25.11
C SER A 645 -1.90 26.49 -24.30
N GLY A 646 -1.25 27.60 -24.69
CA GLY A 646 -1.28 28.88 -23.99
C GLY A 646 -2.61 29.65 -24.03
N ASP A 647 -3.74 28.98 -24.25
CA ASP A 647 -5.06 29.62 -24.23
C ASP A 647 -5.71 29.49 -22.84
N ALA A 648 -5.47 30.48 -21.99
CA ALA A 648 -6.04 30.57 -20.66
C ALA A 648 -7.58 30.58 -20.64
N SER A 649 -8.21 31.06 -21.72
CA SER A 649 -9.67 31.09 -21.85
C SER A 649 -10.24 29.68 -22.05
N GLN A 650 -9.60 28.87 -22.91
CA GLN A 650 -9.99 27.46 -23.09
C GLN A 650 -9.83 26.66 -21.80
N LEU A 651 -8.73 26.89 -21.06
CA LEU A 651 -8.51 26.26 -19.76
C LEU A 651 -9.59 26.68 -18.76
N ALA A 652 -9.87 27.98 -18.62
CA ALA A 652 -10.90 28.48 -17.72
C ALA A 652 -12.27 27.86 -18.04
N SER A 653 -12.67 27.87 -19.30
CA SER A 653 -13.92 27.27 -19.78
C SER A 653 -14.03 25.76 -19.49
N ALA A 654 -12.94 25.00 -19.70
CA ALA A 654 -12.91 23.57 -19.40
C ALA A 654 -13.06 23.30 -17.89
N LEU A 655 -12.41 24.10 -17.04
CA LEU A 655 -12.52 23.98 -15.58
C LEU A 655 -13.89 24.45 -15.06
N GLU A 656 -14.49 25.45 -15.69
CA GLU A 656 -15.87 25.85 -15.43
C GLU A 656 -16.85 24.73 -15.76
N GLN A 657 -16.73 24.11 -16.95
CA GLN A 657 -17.56 22.96 -17.32
C GLN A 657 -17.35 21.80 -16.35
N PHE A 658 -16.11 21.57 -15.91
CA PHE A 658 -15.79 20.57 -14.90
C PHE A 658 -16.50 20.85 -13.56
N MET A 659 -16.62 22.10 -13.11
CA MET A 659 -17.36 22.40 -11.89
C MET A 659 -18.88 22.45 -12.09
N GLU A 660 -19.38 23.03 -13.18
CA GLU A 660 -20.82 23.17 -13.45
C GLU A 660 -21.51 21.82 -13.75
N SER A 661 -20.78 20.85 -14.32
CA SER A 661 -21.30 19.50 -14.60
C SER A 661 -21.34 18.58 -13.37
N SER A 662 -20.82 19.04 -12.23
CA SER A 662 -20.78 18.25 -11.00
C SER A 662 -22.15 18.05 -10.36
N ASN A 663 -22.30 16.92 -9.68
CA ASN A 663 -23.41 16.68 -8.76
C ASN A 663 -23.02 17.08 -7.32
N MET A 664 -23.99 17.06 -6.41
CA MET A 664 -23.78 17.50 -5.02
C MET A 664 -22.75 16.65 -4.25
N ALA A 665 -22.58 15.36 -4.59
CA ALA A 665 -21.55 14.51 -3.99
C ALA A 665 -20.14 14.89 -4.47
N GLU A 666 -19.96 14.97 -5.79
CA GLU A 666 -18.65 15.17 -6.41
C GLU A 666 -18.06 16.57 -6.20
N TYR A 667 -18.93 17.56 -5.94
CA TYR A 667 -18.58 18.97 -5.92
C TYR A 667 -17.33 19.30 -5.07
N GLN A 668 -17.29 18.83 -3.82
CA GLN A 668 -16.18 19.14 -2.91
C GLN A 668 -14.88 18.48 -3.40
N THR A 669 -14.91 17.20 -3.79
CA THR A 669 -13.71 16.52 -4.27
C THR A 669 -13.19 17.13 -5.57
N ARG A 670 -14.07 17.57 -6.48
CA ARG A 670 -13.67 18.29 -7.70
C ARG A 670 -13.00 19.62 -7.36
N LEU A 671 -13.51 20.34 -6.37
CA LEU A 671 -12.90 21.58 -5.88
C LEU A 671 -11.52 21.33 -5.26
N ASP A 672 -11.38 20.30 -4.43
CA ASP A 672 -10.10 19.89 -3.82
C ASP A 672 -9.06 19.49 -4.89
N LEU A 673 -9.53 18.91 -5.99
CA LEU A 673 -8.70 18.55 -7.14
C LEU A 673 -8.20 19.80 -7.89
N LEU A 674 -9.01 20.83 -8.06
CA LEU A 674 -8.56 22.12 -8.61
C LEU A 674 -7.47 22.75 -7.75
N TYR A 675 -7.63 22.72 -6.42
CA TYR A 675 -6.61 23.21 -5.50
C TYR A 675 -5.32 22.38 -5.56
N THR A 676 -5.45 21.06 -5.66
CA THR A 676 -4.31 20.15 -5.87
C THR A 676 -3.53 20.50 -7.13
N PHE A 677 -4.21 20.72 -8.26
CA PHE A 677 -3.55 21.10 -9.51
C PHE A 677 -3.02 22.54 -9.51
N HIS A 678 -3.63 23.47 -8.78
CA HIS A 678 -3.03 24.78 -8.53
C HIS A 678 -1.67 24.61 -7.82
N CYS A 679 -1.63 23.83 -6.74
CA CYS A 679 -0.41 23.52 -6.01
C CYS A 679 0.64 22.82 -6.92
N HIS A 680 0.21 21.91 -7.78
CA HIS A 680 1.06 21.31 -8.81
C HIS A 680 1.67 22.37 -9.75
N CYS A 681 0.85 23.30 -10.28
CA CYS A 681 1.30 24.36 -11.18
C CYS A 681 2.30 25.33 -10.52
N VAL A 682 2.12 25.64 -9.23
CA VAL A 682 3.05 26.49 -8.48
C VAL A 682 4.43 25.81 -8.37
N ASN A 683 4.46 24.50 -8.12
CA ASN A 683 5.71 23.74 -8.05
C ASN A 683 6.34 23.48 -9.43
N SER A 684 5.55 23.22 -10.47
CA SER A 684 6.01 23.05 -11.86
C SER A 684 6.37 24.37 -12.57
N ARG A 685 6.09 25.51 -11.94
CA ARG A 685 6.28 26.87 -12.47
C ARG A 685 5.42 27.19 -13.70
N GLN A 686 4.27 26.54 -13.82
CA GLN A 686 3.25 26.83 -14.84
C GLN A 686 2.37 28.00 -14.38
N LYS A 687 2.89 29.23 -14.50
CA LYS A 687 2.29 30.45 -13.90
C LYS A 687 0.86 30.72 -14.40
N VAL A 688 0.59 30.60 -15.70
CA VAL A 688 -0.72 30.91 -16.29
C VAL A 688 -1.79 29.92 -15.82
N GLN A 689 -1.52 28.62 -15.95
CA GLN A 689 -2.38 27.55 -15.49
C GLN A 689 -2.64 27.66 -13.98
N GLY A 690 -1.59 27.97 -13.20
CA GLY A 690 -1.68 28.19 -11.76
C GLY A 690 -2.61 29.36 -11.38
N ARG A 691 -2.56 30.49 -12.11
CA ARG A 691 -3.47 31.64 -11.93
C ARG A 691 -4.92 31.24 -12.19
N VAL A 692 -5.18 30.59 -13.33
CA VAL A 692 -6.53 30.15 -13.72
C VAL A 692 -7.11 29.18 -12.69
N LEU A 693 -6.36 28.14 -12.32
CA LEU A 693 -6.79 27.15 -11.32
C LEU A 693 -7.10 27.79 -9.96
N TRP A 694 -6.28 28.73 -9.48
CA TRP A 694 -6.54 29.43 -8.22
C TRP A 694 -7.84 30.23 -8.27
N ASN A 695 -8.00 31.08 -9.28
CA ASN A 695 -9.15 31.98 -9.34
C ASN A 695 -10.46 31.22 -9.60
N VAL A 696 -10.43 30.17 -10.43
CA VAL A 696 -11.58 29.28 -10.64
C VAL A 696 -11.90 28.52 -9.34
N HIS A 697 -10.90 27.99 -8.64
CA HIS A 697 -11.09 27.37 -7.32
C HIS A 697 -11.76 28.36 -6.34
N GLN A 698 -11.23 29.57 -6.18
CA GLN A 698 -11.79 30.56 -5.25
C GLN A 698 -13.21 30.97 -5.64
N TYR A 699 -13.48 31.12 -6.94
CA TYR A 699 -14.83 31.42 -7.44
C TYR A 699 -15.83 30.32 -7.06
N TYR A 700 -15.49 29.05 -7.21
CA TYR A 700 -16.40 27.97 -6.84
C TYR A 700 -16.43 27.73 -5.32
N PHE A 701 -15.32 27.93 -4.60
CA PHE A 701 -15.26 27.75 -3.14
C PHE A 701 -16.36 28.51 -2.38
N GLN A 702 -16.81 29.67 -2.88
CA GLN A 702 -17.91 30.43 -2.27
C GLN A 702 -19.25 29.67 -2.16
N PHE A 703 -19.48 28.65 -3.00
CA PHE A 703 -20.71 27.84 -2.98
C PHE A 703 -20.61 26.57 -2.13
N SER A 704 -19.41 26.16 -1.72
CA SER A 704 -19.13 24.92 -0.97
C SER A 704 -20.02 24.76 0.27
N ARG A 705 -20.15 25.82 1.07
CA ARG A 705 -20.98 25.84 2.28
C ARG A 705 -22.46 25.62 1.97
N VAL A 706 -22.97 26.28 0.93
CA VAL A 706 -24.40 26.20 0.55
C VAL A 706 -24.72 24.78 0.07
N ILE A 707 -23.85 24.19 -0.73
CA ILE A 707 -24.01 22.82 -1.23
C ILE A 707 -23.93 21.81 -0.08
N SER A 708 -22.96 21.95 0.83
CA SER A 708 -22.83 21.08 2.02
C SER A 708 -24.07 21.13 2.92
N LEU A 709 -24.61 22.33 3.16
CA LEU A 709 -25.85 22.49 3.93
C LEU A 709 -27.04 21.84 3.21
N ARG A 710 -27.15 22.03 1.89
CA ARG A 710 -28.23 21.45 1.09
C ARG A 710 -28.22 19.92 1.11
N VAL A 711 -27.04 19.30 1.01
CA VAL A 711 -26.87 17.85 1.16
C VAL A 711 -27.35 17.40 2.54
N LYS A 712 -26.88 18.06 3.62
CA LYS A 712 -27.31 17.74 4.99
C LYS A 712 -28.81 17.85 5.18
N GLU A 713 -29.45 18.88 4.64
CA GLU A 713 -30.90 19.08 4.74
C GLU A 713 -31.69 17.97 4.02
N LEU A 714 -31.29 17.62 2.79
CA LEU A 714 -31.97 16.60 2.00
C LEU A 714 -31.77 15.19 2.56
N SER A 715 -30.57 14.89 3.06
CA SER A 715 -30.23 13.55 3.58
C SER A 715 -30.87 13.23 4.93
N GLN A 716 -31.26 14.24 5.72
CA GLN A 716 -31.85 14.05 7.06
C GLN A 716 -33.10 13.16 7.06
N SER A 717 -33.97 13.27 6.05
CA SER A 717 -35.18 12.44 5.99
C SER A 717 -34.85 10.97 5.75
N VAL A 718 -33.87 10.68 4.91
CA VAL A 718 -33.43 9.31 4.60
C VAL A 718 -32.72 8.69 5.80
N GLU A 719 -31.81 9.43 6.45
CA GLU A 719 -31.16 8.99 7.68
C GLU A 719 -32.15 8.70 8.81
N LYS A 720 -33.22 9.50 8.93
CA LYS A 720 -34.28 9.26 9.92
C LYS A 720 -35.05 7.97 9.60
N LYS A 721 -35.47 7.76 8.35
CA LYS A 721 -36.16 6.54 7.90
C LYS A 721 -35.32 5.29 8.17
N LEU A 722 -34.02 5.31 7.84
CA LEU A 722 -33.08 4.22 8.11
C LEU A 722 -32.93 3.94 9.60
N ARG A 723 -32.73 4.99 10.41
CA ARG A 723 -32.61 4.85 11.87
C ARG A 723 -33.86 4.22 12.49
N ASP A 724 -35.04 4.63 12.05
CA ASP A 724 -36.31 4.10 12.57
C ASP A 724 -36.54 2.66 12.09
N PHE A 725 -36.15 2.32 10.84
CA PHE A 725 -36.15 0.93 10.35
C PHE A 725 -35.26 0.01 11.19
N VAL A 726 -34.03 0.43 11.49
CA VAL A 726 -33.08 -0.35 12.33
C VAL A 726 -33.61 -0.56 13.75
N LYS A 727 -34.33 0.41 14.33
CA LYS A 727 -34.97 0.24 15.65
C LYS A 727 -36.11 -0.77 15.65
N ILE A 728 -36.81 -0.91 14.52
CA ILE A 728 -37.98 -1.79 14.37
C ILE A 728 -37.54 -3.21 14.00
N ALA A 729 -36.46 -3.36 13.25
CA ALA A 729 -35.90 -4.65 12.86
C ALA A 729 -35.44 -5.44 14.10
N ARG A 730 -36.25 -6.41 14.53
CA ARG A 730 -35.92 -7.34 15.62
C ARG A 730 -35.61 -8.72 15.03
N TRP A 731 -34.47 -9.27 15.42
CA TRP A 731 -34.11 -10.66 15.14
C TRP A 731 -34.71 -11.55 16.24
N ASN A 732 -35.68 -12.40 15.89
CA ASN A 732 -36.30 -13.35 16.82
C ASN A 732 -35.75 -14.76 16.57
N ASP A 733 -35.43 -15.50 17.65
CA ASP A 733 -34.80 -16.83 17.64
C ASP A 733 -35.69 -17.99 17.14
N ILE A 734 -36.82 -17.70 16.48
CA ILE A 734 -37.94 -18.65 16.37
C ILE A 734 -37.77 -19.62 15.18
N ASN A 735 -37.16 -19.21 14.05
CA ASN A 735 -36.90 -20.10 12.89
C ASN A 735 -35.90 -19.50 11.88
N TYR A 736 -34.88 -20.27 11.46
CA TYR A 736 -33.88 -19.85 10.45
C TYR A 736 -34.49 -19.51 9.09
N TRP A 737 -35.52 -20.24 8.65
CA TRP A 737 -36.18 -19.95 7.37
C TRP A 737 -36.92 -18.59 7.42
N ALA A 738 -37.45 -18.22 8.58
CA ALA A 738 -38.00 -16.89 8.81
C ALA A 738 -36.90 -15.82 8.84
N VAL A 739 -35.73 -16.13 9.41
CA VAL A 739 -34.54 -15.27 9.38
C VAL A 739 -34.09 -15.00 7.93
N LYS A 740 -34.04 -16.02 7.08
CA LYS A 740 -33.67 -15.89 5.66
C LYS A 740 -34.62 -14.97 4.88
N GLU A 741 -35.93 -15.12 5.07
CA GLU A 741 -36.91 -14.23 4.40
C GLU A 741 -36.83 -12.79 4.95
N THR A 742 -36.55 -12.63 6.24
CA THR A 742 -36.31 -11.29 6.79
C THR A 742 -35.04 -10.65 6.26
N VAL A 743 -33.98 -11.42 5.96
CA VAL A 743 -32.74 -10.91 5.33
C VAL A 743 -33.05 -10.28 3.97
N ASP A 744 -33.75 -10.99 3.08
CA ASP A 744 -34.08 -10.47 1.75
C ASP A 744 -34.91 -9.18 1.82
N ARG A 745 -35.87 -9.11 2.77
CA ARG A 745 -36.65 -7.89 3.01
C ARG A 745 -35.79 -6.75 3.55
N THR A 746 -34.83 -7.04 4.43
CA THR A 746 -33.90 -6.04 4.95
C THR A 746 -32.98 -5.49 3.87
N HIS A 747 -32.38 -6.34 3.03
CA HIS A 747 -31.54 -5.93 1.90
C HIS A 747 -32.31 -5.06 0.91
N ARG A 748 -33.52 -5.45 0.51
CA ARG A 748 -34.37 -4.63 -0.37
C ARG A 748 -34.71 -3.26 0.23
N THR A 749 -34.99 -3.21 1.53
CA THR A 749 -35.32 -1.96 2.22
C THR A 749 -34.10 -1.05 2.38
N LEU A 750 -32.94 -1.62 2.74
CA LEU A 750 -31.67 -0.90 2.79
C LEU A 750 -31.28 -0.38 1.40
N PHE A 751 -31.35 -1.21 0.36
CA PHE A 751 -31.09 -0.83 -1.02
C PHE A 751 -31.95 0.36 -1.45
N LYS A 752 -33.26 0.31 -1.15
CA LYS A 752 -34.20 1.39 -1.45
C LYS A 752 -33.78 2.72 -0.82
N TYR A 753 -33.34 2.71 0.45
CA TYR A 753 -32.89 3.94 1.11
C TYR A 753 -31.50 4.40 0.64
N ILE A 754 -30.60 3.48 0.30
CA ILE A 754 -29.31 3.81 -0.34
C ILE A 754 -29.57 4.48 -1.69
N ARG A 755 -30.50 3.96 -2.49
CA ARG A 755 -30.95 4.57 -3.77
C ARG A 755 -31.56 5.96 -3.58
N GLU A 756 -32.43 6.13 -2.59
CA GLU A 756 -33.01 7.44 -2.26
C GLU A 756 -31.90 8.45 -1.88
N TYR A 757 -30.89 8.00 -1.11
CA TYR A 757 -29.74 8.82 -0.74
C TYR A 757 -28.80 9.12 -1.92
N GLU A 758 -28.45 8.13 -2.74
CA GLU A 758 -27.67 8.33 -3.97
C GLU A 758 -28.39 9.27 -4.95
N GLY A 759 -29.72 9.16 -5.05
CA GLY A 759 -30.55 10.06 -5.85
C GLY A 759 -30.48 11.52 -5.37
N ILE A 760 -30.37 11.76 -4.06
CA ILE A 760 -30.10 13.09 -3.50
C ILE A 760 -28.69 13.57 -3.90
N LEU A 761 -27.68 12.72 -3.74
CA LEU A 761 -26.29 13.06 -4.02
C LEU A 761 -26.02 13.33 -5.51
N LYS A 762 -26.70 12.62 -6.41
CA LYS A 762 -26.61 12.78 -7.87
C LYS A 762 -27.34 14.02 -8.41
N GLN A 763 -28.06 14.78 -7.57
CA GLN A 763 -28.69 16.02 -8.01
C GLN A 763 -27.63 17.03 -8.52
N PRO A 764 -27.91 17.81 -9.58
CA PRO A 764 -26.95 18.77 -10.11
C PRO A 764 -26.57 19.84 -9.07
N ALA A 765 -25.27 20.02 -8.81
CA ALA A 765 -24.79 21.02 -7.86
C ALA A 765 -25.16 22.44 -8.30
N ARG A 766 -25.22 22.69 -9.62
CA ARG A 766 -25.60 23.96 -10.23
C ARG A 766 -26.92 24.52 -9.71
N SER A 767 -27.87 23.66 -9.36
CA SER A 767 -29.16 24.08 -8.79
C SER A 767 -29.03 24.85 -7.47
N ALA A 768 -27.98 24.55 -6.69
CA ALA A 768 -27.66 25.20 -5.42
C ALA A 768 -26.73 26.42 -5.59
N MET A 769 -26.09 26.60 -6.76
CA MET A 769 -25.18 27.72 -7.08
C MET A 769 -25.91 29.02 -7.46
N THR A 770 -27.06 29.28 -6.85
CA THR A 770 -27.93 30.43 -7.19
C THR A 770 -28.00 31.46 -6.07
N ARG A 771 -27.76 31.06 -4.82
CA ARG A 771 -27.77 31.94 -3.65
C ARG A 771 -26.38 31.98 -3.05
N VAL A 772 -25.71 33.12 -3.17
CA VAL A 772 -24.50 33.39 -2.39
C VAL A 772 -24.93 33.98 -1.06
N ILE A 773 -24.32 33.52 0.02
CA ILE A 773 -24.57 34.08 1.36
C ILE A 773 -23.94 35.48 1.36
N PRO A 774 -24.72 36.55 1.58
CA PRO A 774 -24.16 37.89 1.60
C PRO A 774 -23.17 38.01 2.76
N VAL A 775 -21.92 38.30 2.43
CA VAL A 775 -20.88 38.61 3.42
C VAL A 775 -21.23 39.98 3.98
N LYS A 776 -21.60 40.04 5.27
CA LYS A 776 -21.75 41.33 5.96
C LYS A 776 -20.37 41.98 6.02
N PRO A 777 -20.21 43.24 5.60
CA PRO A 777 -18.93 43.94 5.71
C PRO A 777 -18.50 43.96 7.18
N THR A 778 -17.33 43.41 7.46
CA THR A 778 -16.82 43.31 8.82
C THR A 778 -16.06 44.59 9.14
N THR A 779 -16.74 45.56 9.77
CA THR A 779 -16.18 46.76 10.41
C THR A 779 -15.54 47.81 9.49
N THR A 780 -15.93 49.08 9.69
CA THR A 780 -15.11 50.24 9.29
C THR A 780 -13.89 50.29 10.21
N ALA A 781 -12.70 49.98 9.68
CA ALA A 781 -11.48 50.04 10.46
C ALA A 781 -11.26 51.47 11.01
N ILE A 782 -10.99 51.57 12.31
CA ILE A 782 -10.56 52.83 12.95
C ILE A 782 -9.14 53.08 12.47
N HIS A 783 -8.98 53.86 11.40
CA HIS A 783 -7.67 54.18 10.84
C HIS A 783 -6.85 54.96 11.88
N ASN A 784 -5.86 54.33 12.50
CA ASN A 784 -5.01 54.96 13.51
C ASN A 784 -3.62 55.29 12.92
N PRO A 785 -3.34 56.59 12.61
CA PRO A 785 -2.05 57.00 12.05
C PRO A 785 -0.84 56.62 12.91
N ALA A 786 -1.02 56.40 14.22
CA ALA A 786 0.05 56.01 15.12
C ALA A 786 0.59 54.59 14.85
N LEU A 787 -0.17 53.72 14.18
CA LEU A 787 0.26 52.35 13.89
C LEU A 787 1.21 52.27 12.69
N TYR A 788 1.17 53.25 11.78
CA TYR A 788 1.95 53.28 10.54
C TYR A 788 3.25 54.09 10.64
N VAL A 789 3.46 54.78 11.78
CA VAL A 789 4.61 55.66 11.99
C VAL A 789 5.60 55.00 12.95
N ALA A 790 6.88 55.00 12.59
CA ALA A 790 7.94 54.41 13.41
C ALA A 790 8.07 55.07 14.81
N PRO A 791 8.65 54.36 15.81
CA PRO A 791 8.91 54.90 17.16
C PRO A 791 9.66 56.24 17.16
N ALA A 792 9.59 56.97 18.28
CA ALA A 792 10.22 58.29 18.38
C ALA A 792 11.75 58.23 18.45
N ASP A 793 12.26 57.19 19.11
CA ASP A 793 13.68 56.99 19.34
C ASP A 793 14.26 56.02 18.31
N LEU A 794 15.45 56.34 17.82
CA LEU A 794 16.21 55.46 16.94
C LEU A 794 16.67 54.24 17.77
N PRO A 795 16.54 52.99 17.28
CA PRO A 795 17.03 51.81 18.00
C PRO A 795 18.50 51.98 18.41
N GLU A 796 18.82 51.75 19.70
CA GLU A 796 20.18 51.93 20.25
C GLU A 796 21.23 51.07 19.52
N GLU A 797 20.82 49.98 18.88
CA GLU A 797 21.68 49.05 18.14
C GLU A 797 22.32 49.67 16.89
N LEU A 798 21.65 50.60 16.20
CA LEU A 798 22.20 51.34 15.04
C LEU A 798 23.27 52.37 15.44
N CYS A 799 23.27 52.77 16.71
CA CYS A 799 24.21 53.75 17.27
C CYS A 799 25.56 53.14 17.67
N LYS A 800 25.75 51.81 17.60
CA LYS A 800 26.96 51.11 18.09
C LYS A 800 28.08 50.88 17.05
N LEU A 801 27.89 51.28 15.79
CA LEU A 801 28.91 51.14 14.74
C LEU A 801 29.91 52.31 14.81
N ASP A 802 30.94 52.22 15.64
CA ASP A 802 31.92 53.29 15.93
C ASP A 802 33.02 53.45 14.86
N ASP A 803 32.67 53.52 13.57
CA ASP A 803 33.62 54.00 12.56
C ASP A 803 33.52 55.53 12.43
N ALA A 804 34.31 56.23 13.25
CA ALA A 804 34.34 57.69 13.34
C ALA A 804 34.74 58.39 12.02
N GLU A 805 35.46 57.71 11.12
CA GLU A 805 35.89 58.28 9.82
C GLU A 805 34.74 58.43 8.80
N VAL A 806 33.65 57.66 8.92
CA VAL A 806 32.53 57.68 7.97
C VAL A 806 31.44 58.70 8.36
N ARG A 807 31.39 59.11 9.64
CA ARG A 807 30.36 59.98 10.22
C ARG A 807 30.80 61.43 10.41
N SER A 808 31.30 62.08 9.36
CA SER A 808 31.44 63.55 9.33
C SER A 808 30.07 64.24 9.49
N THR A 809 29.99 65.37 10.19
CA THR A 809 28.74 66.14 10.41
C THR A 809 28.09 66.65 9.13
N ASP A 810 28.88 66.79 8.04
CA ASP A 810 28.40 67.18 6.72
C ASP A 810 27.94 65.99 5.86
N SER A 811 28.22 64.75 6.28
CA SER A 811 27.78 63.56 5.55
C SER A 811 26.31 63.23 5.85
N LEU A 812 25.64 62.55 4.90
CA LEU A 812 24.25 62.08 5.08
C LEU A 812 24.11 61.17 6.31
N LEU A 813 25.16 60.41 6.64
CA LEU A 813 25.26 59.54 7.81
C LEU A 813 25.42 60.33 9.11
N GLY A 814 26.12 61.47 9.10
CA GLY A 814 26.20 62.37 10.26
C GLY A 814 24.87 63.06 10.61
N ARG A 815 23.95 63.17 9.65
CA ARG A 815 22.62 63.81 9.81
C ARG A 815 21.47 62.85 10.07
N GLU A 816 21.76 61.57 10.29
CA GLU A 816 20.79 60.47 10.42
C GLU A 816 19.61 60.79 11.36
N ARG A 817 19.88 61.22 12.60
CA ARG A 817 18.83 61.55 13.59
C ARG A 817 17.88 62.64 13.10
N SER A 818 18.42 63.68 12.46
CA SER A 818 17.62 64.79 11.92
C SER A 818 16.75 64.34 10.73
N LEU A 819 17.31 63.51 9.84
CA LEU A 819 16.60 62.98 8.67
C LEU A 819 15.52 61.98 9.09
N TYR A 820 15.79 61.12 10.08
CA TYR A 820 14.81 60.21 10.67
C TYR A 820 13.61 60.96 11.27
N SER A 821 13.89 62.01 12.07
CA SER A 821 12.84 62.83 12.66
C SER A 821 11.98 63.54 11.61
N ARG A 822 12.60 64.05 10.53
CA ARG A 822 11.90 64.66 9.39
C ARG A 822 11.06 63.65 8.62
N ALA A 823 11.60 62.47 8.33
CA ALA A 823 10.88 61.39 7.65
C ALA A 823 9.64 60.98 8.46
N ARG A 824 9.78 60.80 9.77
CA ARG A 824 8.67 60.48 10.68
C ARG A 824 7.58 61.55 10.66
N LYS A 825 7.96 62.83 10.69
CA LYS A 825 7.02 63.96 10.60
C LYS A 825 6.24 63.91 9.28
N LEU A 826 6.93 63.75 8.15
CA LEU A 826 6.30 63.65 6.83
C LEU A 826 5.37 62.44 6.73
N CYS A 827 5.77 61.26 7.21
CA CYS A 827 4.90 60.08 7.23
C CYS A 827 3.63 60.32 8.05
N ARG A 828 3.75 60.93 9.24
CA ARG A 828 2.59 61.26 10.08
C ARG A 828 1.64 62.23 9.39
N GLU A 829 2.17 63.31 8.81
CA GLU A 829 1.38 64.31 8.09
C GLU A 829 0.66 63.68 6.88
N SER A 830 1.36 62.88 6.07
CA SER A 830 0.79 62.17 4.93
C SER A 830 -0.35 61.24 5.35
N VAL A 831 -0.14 60.41 6.37
CA VAL A 831 -1.17 59.45 6.86
C VAL A 831 -2.37 60.19 7.46
N ALA A 832 -2.15 61.27 8.22
CA ALA A 832 -3.22 62.07 8.80
C ALA A 832 -4.04 62.85 7.75
N SER A 833 -3.40 63.29 6.66
CA SER A 833 -4.04 64.03 5.57
C SER A 833 -4.78 63.16 4.55
N CYS A 834 -4.73 61.83 4.68
CA CYS A 834 -5.29 60.90 3.70
C CYS A 834 -6.83 61.04 3.59
N PRO A 835 -7.38 61.40 2.42
CA PRO A 835 -8.82 61.59 2.26
C PRO A 835 -9.60 60.27 2.07
N LEU A 836 -8.89 59.15 1.85
CA LEU A 836 -9.46 57.87 1.45
C LEU A 836 -10.51 57.32 2.44
N PRO A 837 -10.31 57.31 3.77
CA PRO A 837 -11.32 56.80 4.71
C PRO A 837 -12.65 57.58 4.64
N ARG A 838 -12.58 58.90 4.38
CA ARG A 838 -13.77 59.75 4.23
C ARG A 838 -14.53 59.40 2.96
N HIS A 839 -13.83 59.19 1.84
CA HIS A 839 -14.45 58.79 0.59
C HIS A 839 -15.08 57.39 0.67
N ILE A 840 -14.42 56.43 1.33
CA ILE A 840 -14.98 55.08 1.56
C ILE A 840 -16.27 55.18 2.38
N SER A 841 -16.28 55.97 3.45
CA SER A 841 -17.47 56.16 4.29
C SER A 841 -18.62 56.79 3.51
N ALA A 842 -18.34 57.80 2.69
CA ALA A 842 -19.35 58.43 1.83
C ALA A 842 -19.91 57.45 0.77
N LEU A 843 -19.06 56.61 0.19
CA LEU A 843 -19.49 55.58 -0.76
C LEU A 843 -20.37 54.52 -0.08
N HIS A 844 -20.00 54.07 1.13
CA HIS A 844 -20.82 53.12 1.90
C HIS A 844 -22.20 53.70 2.20
N GLN A 845 -22.28 54.97 2.61
CA GLN A 845 -23.57 55.64 2.85
C GLN A 845 -24.43 55.65 1.57
N ILE A 846 -23.85 55.97 0.41
CA ILE A 846 -24.59 55.93 -0.87
C ILE A 846 -25.10 54.50 -1.16
N VAL A 847 -24.29 53.47 -0.91
CA VAL A 847 -24.68 52.08 -1.12
C VAL A 847 -25.82 51.67 -0.16
N GLU A 848 -25.76 52.07 1.10
CA GLU A 848 -26.82 51.84 2.09
C GLU A 848 -28.13 52.51 1.68
N GLU A 849 -28.09 53.79 1.28
CA GLU A 849 -29.27 54.52 0.77
C GLU A 849 -29.89 53.81 -0.45
N LEU A 850 -29.05 53.32 -1.38
CA LEU A 850 -29.52 52.57 -2.55
C LEU A 850 -30.13 51.20 -2.18
N GLN A 851 -29.60 50.53 -1.16
CA GLN A 851 -30.15 49.28 -0.64
C GLN A 851 -31.52 49.51 0.01
N GLU A 852 -31.66 50.53 0.86
CA GLU A 852 -32.93 50.90 1.50
C GLU A 852 -34.01 51.23 0.45
N ILE A 853 -33.66 52.04 -0.56
CA ILE A 853 -34.58 52.37 -1.67
C ILE A 853 -35.02 51.10 -2.41
N SER A 854 -34.08 50.17 -2.67
CA SER A 854 -34.37 48.91 -3.35
C SER A 854 -35.33 48.03 -2.54
N GLU A 855 -35.09 47.87 -1.23
CA GLU A 855 -35.92 47.08 -0.31
C GLU A 855 -37.35 47.64 -0.19
N LEU A 856 -37.47 48.97 -0.05
CA LEU A 856 -38.77 49.66 -0.05
C LEU A 856 -39.55 49.42 -1.35
N LEU A 857 -38.89 49.50 -2.51
CA LEU A 857 -39.55 49.27 -3.81
C LEU A 857 -39.86 47.79 -4.07
N CYS A 858 -39.19 46.85 -3.41
CA CYS A 858 -39.46 45.42 -3.51
C CYS A 858 -40.66 44.98 -2.66
N THR A 859 -40.97 45.70 -1.58
CA THR A 859 -42.07 45.38 -0.65
C THR A 859 -43.39 46.08 -1.00
N GLU A 860 -43.38 47.02 -1.96
CA GLU A 860 -44.60 47.66 -2.49
C GLU A 860 -45.44 46.68 -3.33
N ASP A 861 -46.50 46.15 -2.73
CA ASP A 861 -47.52 45.32 -3.39
C ASP A 861 -48.80 46.10 -3.74
N VAL A 862 -49.49 45.65 -4.78
CA VAL A 862 -50.79 46.21 -5.19
C VAL A 862 -51.90 45.53 -4.38
N ASP A 863 -52.64 46.32 -3.60
CA ASP A 863 -53.77 45.84 -2.81
C ASP A 863 -54.84 45.18 -3.70
N ARG A 864 -55.01 43.87 -3.52
CA ARG A 864 -55.92 43.03 -4.31
C ARG A 864 -57.39 43.17 -3.90
N THR A 865 -57.68 43.88 -2.82
CA THR A 865 -59.05 44.10 -2.31
C THR A 865 -59.77 45.27 -3.01
N VAL A 866 -59.03 46.11 -3.75
CA VAL A 866 -59.56 47.31 -4.44
C VAL A 866 -60.05 46.99 -5.86
N SER A 867 -60.88 47.85 -6.46
CA SER A 867 -61.40 47.65 -7.84
C SER A 867 -60.30 47.48 -8.89
N LYS A 868 -60.57 46.71 -9.96
CA LYS A 868 -59.60 46.42 -11.04
C LYS A 868 -58.99 47.66 -11.70
N GLU A 869 -59.72 48.77 -11.77
CA GLU A 869 -59.21 50.05 -12.29
C GLU A 869 -58.21 50.70 -11.33
N LYS A 870 -58.50 50.68 -10.02
CA LYS A 870 -57.59 51.18 -8.98
C LYS A 870 -56.35 50.30 -8.84
N GLN A 871 -56.49 48.98 -9.00
CA GLN A 871 -55.35 48.05 -9.08
C GLN A 871 -54.43 48.38 -10.27
N LYS A 872 -54.98 48.63 -11.47
CA LYS A 872 -54.19 49.03 -12.64
C LYS A 872 -53.50 50.39 -12.43
N ALA A 873 -54.16 51.35 -11.79
CA ALA A 873 -53.57 52.65 -11.49
C ALA A 873 -52.42 52.55 -10.44
N ALA A 874 -52.62 51.76 -9.39
CA ALA A 874 -51.60 51.47 -8.37
C ALA A 874 -50.39 50.75 -8.98
N ALA A 875 -50.63 49.72 -9.81
CA ALA A 875 -49.56 49.01 -10.53
C ALA A 875 -48.74 49.94 -11.44
N ARG A 876 -49.41 50.87 -12.15
CA ARG A 876 -48.74 51.89 -12.98
C ARG A 876 -47.92 52.87 -12.13
N SER A 877 -48.41 53.28 -10.96
CA SER A 877 -47.68 54.14 -10.02
C SER A 877 -46.41 53.46 -9.47
N VAL A 878 -46.51 52.19 -9.07
CA VAL A 878 -45.36 51.40 -8.61
C VAL A 878 -44.34 51.23 -9.74
N LEU A 879 -44.79 50.90 -10.96
CA LEU A 879 -43.91 50.79 -12.13
C LEU A 879 -43.19 52.13 -12.44
N HIS A 880 -43.90 53.25 -12.33
CA HIS A 880 -43.31 54.57 -12.55
C HIS A 880 -42.23 54.90 -11.50
N ARG A 881 -42.49 54.62 -10.22
CA ARG A 881 -41.50 54.77 -9.14
C ARG A 881 -40.25 53.92 -9.39
N LYS A 882 -40.41 52.65 -9.78
CA LYS A 882 -39.29 51.77 -10.15
C LYS A 882 -38.46 52.32 -11.31
N ARG A 883 -39.11 52.86 -12.35
CA ARG A 883 -38.41 53.49 -13.50
C ARG A 883 -37.68 54.77 -13.11
N LYS A 884 -38.28 55.60 -12.25
CA LYS A 884 -37.65 56.82 -11.73
C LYS A 884 -36.42 56.47 -10.90
N ALA A 885 -36.55 55.57 -9.93
CA ALA A 885 -35.42 55.11 -9.10
C ALA A 885 -34.26 54.56 -9.94
N LEU A 886 -34.56 53.79 -10.99
CA LEU A 886 -33.54 53.30 -11.91
C LEU A 886 -32.84 54.42 -12.71
N THR A 887 -33.57 55.47 -13.08
CA THR A 887 -33.01 56.63 -13.77
C THR A 887 -32.14 57.46 -12.83
N ASP A 888 -32.59 57.66 -11.59
CA ASP A 888 -31.86 58.36 -10.53
C ASP A 888 -30.56 57.59 -10.18
N LEU A 889 -30.60 56.25 -10.18
CA LEU A 889 -29.41 55.41 -10.06
C LEU A 889 -28.42 55.69 -11.20
N PHE A 890 -28.86 55.73 -12.46
CA PHE A 890 -27.95 56.03 -13.58
C PHE A 890 -27.32 57.43 -13.47
N HIS A 891 -28.06 58.42 -12.99
CA HIS A 891 -27.51 59.75 -12.73
C HIS A 891 -26.46 59.73 -11.61
N THR A 892 -26.75 59.00 -10.53
CA THR A 892 -25.83 58.83 -9.39
C THR A 892 -24.54 58.13 -9.83
N LEU A 893 -24.64 57.01 -10.56
CA LEU A 893 -23.48 56.30 -11.11
C LEU A 893 -22.65 57.18 -12.06
N THR A 894 -23.30 57.99 -12.89
CA THR A 894 -22.60 58.95 -13.78
C THR A 894 -21.89 60.04 -12.96
N GLY A 895 -22.53 60.55 -11.91
CA GLY A 895 -21.96 61.54 -11.00
C GLY A 895 -20.75 61.02 -10.21
N LEU A 896 -20.73 59.71 -9.92
CA LEU A 896 -19.58 59.00 -9.33
C LEU A 896 -18.43 58.75 -10.34
N GLY A 897 -18.61 59.10 -11.61
CA GLY A 897 -17.59 58.97 -12.66
C GLY A 897 -17.69 57.69 -13.50
N LEU A 898 -18.76 56.90 -13.39
CA LEU A 898 -18.96 55.72 -14.23
C LEU A 898 -19.55 56.10 -15.60
N SER A 899 -19.12 55.42 -16.66
CA SER A 899 -19.61 55.62 -18.02
C SER A 899 -20.18 54.33 -18.60
N TYR A 900 -21.49 54.32 -18.88
CA TYR A 900 -22.11 53.17 -19.54
C TYR A 900 -21.56 52.94 -20.96
N ARG A 901 -21.19 54.01 -21.68
CA ARG A 901 -20.64 53.88 -23.03
C ARG A 901 -19.25 53.25 -23.00
N ALA A 902 -18.43 53.60 -22.01
CA ALA A 902 -17.12 52.99 -21.83
C ALA A 902 -17.28 51.48 -21.61
N GLY A 903 -18.14 51.05 -20.69
CA GLY A 903 -18.34 49.62 -20.42
C GLY A 903 -19.07 48.81 -21.50
N LEU A 904 -19.71 49.47 -22.47
CA LEU A 904 -20.20 48.79 -23.69
C LEU A 904 -19.07 48.51 -24.71
N VAL A 905 -17.97 49.26 -24.64
CA VAL A 905 -16.80 49.13 -25.53
C VAL A 905 -15.74 48.21 -24.93
N VAL A 906 -15.65 48.12 -23.60
CA VAL A 906 -14.79 47.13 -22.91
C VAL A 906 -15.14 45.74 -23.43
N VAL A 907 -14.17 45.09 -24.09
CA VAL A 907 -14.32 43.74 -24.64
C VAL A 907 -14.63 42.81 -23.47
N ASP A 908 -15.74 42.09 -23.61
CA ASP A 908 -16.30 41.23 -22.57
C ASP A 908 -15.46 39.95 -22.46
N ASP A 909 -14.31 40.04 -21.80
CA ASP A 909 -13.48 38.89 -21.54
C ASP A 909 -13.97 38.19 -20.27
N ARG A 910 -14.78 37.15 -20.45
CA ARG A 910 -15.34 36.34 -19.34
C ARG A 910 -14.26 35.84 -18.39
N ASP A 911 -13.04 35.68 -18.89
CA ASP A 911 -11.94 35.02 -18.19
C ASP A 911 -10.94 36.00 -17.57
N GLN A 912 -11.21 37.31 -17.63
CA GLN A 912 -10.32 38.33 -17.07
C GLN A 912 -10.08 38.15 -15.57
N PHE A 913 -11.06 37.59 -14.84
CA PHE A 913 -10.88 37.30 -13.42
C PHE A 913 -9.97 36.08 -13.18
N ALA A 914 -9.92 35.13 -14.12
CA ALA A 914 -9.15 33.89 -14.01
C ALA A 914 -7.63 34.15 -14.10
N LEU A 915 -7.23 35.26 -14.73
CA LEU A 915 -5.83 35.62 -14.96
C LEU A 915 -5.18 36.47 -13.86
N HIS A 916 -5.91 36.88 -12.81
CA HIS A 916 -5.31 37.65 -11.72
C HIS A 916 -4.24 36.83 -10.98
N ALA A 917 -3.21 37.51 -10.48
CA ALA A 917 -2.26 36.89 -9.57
C ALA A 917 -3.01 36.41 -8.31
N PRO A 918 -2.74 35.18 -7.83
CA PRO A 918 -3.30 34.69 -6.57
C PRO A 918 -2.96 35.63 -5.42
N LEU A 919 -3.93 35.87 -4.54
CA LEU A 919 -3.77 36.80 -3.43
C LEU A 919 -4.57 36.31 -2.22
N ASP A 920 -3.90 36.18 -1.09
CA ASP A 920 -4.49 35.99 0.23
C ASP A 920 -3.61 36.74 1.25
N VAL A 921 -4.11 37.87 1.72
CA VAL A 921 -3.36 38.75 2.63
C VAL A 921 -3.24 38.13 4.01
N ASP A 922 -4.25 37.42 4.49
CA ASP A 922 -4.22 36.76 5.79
C ASP A 922 -3.16 35.66 5.80
N ALA A 923 -3.12 34.84 4.73
CA ALA A 923 -2.10 33.83 4.55
C ALA A 923 -0.67 34.42 4.49
N GLY A 924 -0.48 35.52 3.76
CA GLY A 924 0.84 36.16 3.65
C GLY A 924 1.33 36.79 4.94
N LEU A 925 0.44 37.44 5.70
CA LEU A 925 0.79 38.08 6.98
C LEU A 925 1.16 37.07 8.07
N THR A 926 0.57 35.86 8.08
CA THR A 926 0.97 34.80 9.03
C THR A 926 2.40 34.27 8.79
N GLN A 927 2.93 34.42 7.57
CA GLN A 927 4.24 33.94 7.17
C GLN A 927 5.38 34.93 7.44
N ILE A 928 5.10 36.14 7.93
CA ILE A 928 6.07 37.17 8.30
C ILE A 928 5.81 37.66 9.73
N ASP A 929 6.75 38.37 10.36
CA ASP A 929 6.54 38.78 11.76
C ASP A 929 5.50 39.88 11.88
N ASN A 930 4.48 39.65 12.69
CA ASN A 930 3.29 40.49 12.82
C ASN A 930 3.62 41.88 13.42
N ARG A 931 3.12 42.94 12.78
CA ARG A 931 3.18 44.34 13.23
C ARG A 931 1.80 44.81 13.69
N LEU A 932 1.75 45.81 14.57
CA LEU A 932 0.46 46.36 15.03
C LEU A 932 -0.44 46.85 13.88
N ALA A 933 0.15 47.44 12.82
CA ALA A 933 -0.56 47.86 11.61
C ALA A 933 -1.17 46.71 10.80
N ASP A 934 -0.66 45.49 10.93
CA ASP A 934 -1.14 44.33 10.19
C ASP A 934 -2.55 43.92 10.65
N ARG A 935 -2.91 44.23 11.90
CA ARG A 935 -4.27 44.00 12.43
C ARG A 935 -5.31 44.85 11.69
N GLU A 936 -4.99 46.11 11.39
CA GLU A 936 -5.87 46.99 10.61
C GLU A 936 -5.92 46.51 9.16
N LEU A 937 -4.79 46.12 8.57
CA LEU A 937 -4.76 45.60 7.20
C LEU A 937 -5.58 44.31 7.04
N ALA A 938 -5.42 43.35 7.94
CA ALA A 938 -6.19 42.10 7.95
C ALA A 938 -7.70 42.36 8.17
N ALA A 939 -8.05 43.26 9.09
CA ALA A 939 -9.45 43.63 9.32
C ALA A 939 -10.10 44.28 8.09
N VAL A 940 -9.38 45.14 7.35
CA VAL A 940 -9.87 45.75 6.11
C VAL A 940 -9.97 44.72 4.98
N TRP A 941 -9.02 43.79 4.88
CA TRP A 941 -9.02 42.75 3.84
C TRP A 941 -10.12 41.70 4.05
N ALA A 942 -10.53 41.45 5.29
CA ALA A 942 -11.48 40.40 5.64
C ALA A 942 -12.78 40.46 4.81
N GLY A 943 -12.94 39.50 3.91
CA GLY A 943 -14.11 39.40 3.02
C GLY A 943 -14.05 40.21 1.73
N CYS A 944 -12.99 41.00 1.48
CA CYS A 944 -12.83 41.77 0.24
C CYS A 944 -12.78 40.88 -1.00
N ASP A 945 -11.94 39.84 -0.98
CA ASP A 945 -11.79 38.96 -2.14
C ASP A 945 -13.06 38.13 -2.41
N GLN A 946 -13.72 37.68 -1.34
CA GLN A 946 -15.03 37.03 -1.42
C GLN A 946 -16.08 37.96 -2.02
N HIS A 947 -16.09 39.24 -1.64
CA HIS A 947 -17.01 40.23 -2.19
C HIS A 947 -16.75 40.51 -3.68
N PHE A 948 -15.48 40.56 -4.09
CA PHE A 948 -15.09 40.68 -5.49
C PHE A 948 -15.58 39.47 -6.32
N LEU A 949 -15.30 38.25 -5.88
CA LEU A 949 -15.73 37.02 -6.55
C LEU A 949 -17.26 36.87 -6.56
N HIS A 950 -17.92 37.31 -5.49
CA HIS A 950 -19.37 37.39 -5.43
C HIS A 950 -19.92 38.37 -6.49
N SER A 951 -19.27 39.52 -6.66
CA SER A 951 -19.64 40.49 -7.70
C SER A 951 -19.48 39.89 -9.09
N VAL A 952 -18.40 39.13 -9.36
CA VAL A 952 -18.24 38.37 -10.62
C VAL A 952 -19.41 37.41 -10.84
N ALA A 953 -19.82 36.65 -9.81
CA ALA A 953 -20.96 35.74 -9.90
C ALA A 953 -22.29 36.48 -10.19
N LEU A 954 -22.54 37.62 -9.52
CA LEU A 954 -23.73 38.44 -9.75
C LEU A 954 -23.77 39.01 -11.17
N VAL A 955 -22.62 39.42 -11.71
CA VAL A 955 -22.51 39.91 -13.09
C VAL A 955 -22.82 38.78 -14.08
N ALA A 956 -22.32 37.57 -13.84
CA ALA A 956 -22.65 36.39 -14.65
C ALA A 956 -24.16 36.07 -14.62
N GLN A 957 -24.78 36.10 -13.44
CA GLN A 957 -26.23 35.92 -13.29
C GLN A 957 -27.03 37.01 -14.01
N LEU A 958 -26.61 38.27 -13.88
CA LEU A 958 -27.24 39.42 -14.52
C LEU A 958 -27.16 39.32 -16.04
N ARG A 959 -26.03 38.86 -16.59
CA ARG A 959 -25.86 38.57 -18.02
C ARG A 959 -26.85 37.52 -18.50
N SER A 960 -26.97 36.41 -17.77
CA SER A 960 -27.96 35.35 -18.08
C SER A 960 -29.39 35.89 -18.06
N ALA A 961 -29.74 36.71 -17.07
CA ALA A 961 -31.05 37.36 -16.99
C ALA A 961 -31.32 38.31 -18.18
N PHE A 962 -30.29 38.97 -18.71
CA PHE A 962 -30.41 39.85 -19.89
C PHE A 962 -30.48 39.12 -21.24
N ILE A 963 -30.29 37.79 -21.29
CA ILE A 963 -30.57 37.01 -22.51
C ILE A 963 -32.07 37.01 -22.82
N LYS A 964 -32.91 36.96 -21.77
CA LYS A 964 -34.38 37.06 -21.86
C LYS A 964 -34.89 38.08 -20.85
N PRO A 965 -34.74 39.40 -21.11
CA PRO A 965 -35.14 40.43 -20.18
C PRO A 965 -36.67 40.46 -19.99
N HIS A 966 -37.11 40.92 -18.81
CA HIS A 966 -38.54 41.12 -18.55
C HIS A 966 -39.16 42.12 -19.53
N LYS A 967 -40.43 41.93 -19.89
CA LYS A 967 -41.14 42.76 -20.90
C LYS A 967 -41.16 44.26 -20.58
N ASP A 968 -40.97 44.61 -19.31
CA ASP A 968 -40.97 46.00 -18.83
C ASP A 968 -39.62 46.72 -18.98
N LEU A 969 -38.54 45.99 -19.32
CA LEU A 969 -37.20 46.52 -19.54
C LEU A 969 -36.93 46.65 -21.05
N GLY A 970 -36.84 47.88 -21.54
CA GLY A 970 -36.47 48.15 -22.94
C GLY A 970 -34.97 47.96 -23.21
N PRO A 971 -34.56 47.74 -24.48
CA PRO A 971 -33.15 47.57 -24.84
C PRO A 971 -32.20 48.69 -24.33
N PRO A 972 -32.57 49.99 -24.37
CA PRO A 972 -31.67 51.06 -23.88
C PRO A 972 -31.38 51.00 -22.38
N VAL A 973 -32.33 50.47 -21.59
CA VAL A 973 -32.15 50.31 -20.15
C VAL A 973 -31.21 49.13 -19.88
N VAL A 974 -31.38 48.03 -20.63
CA VAL A 974 -30.50 46.86 -20.57
C VAL A 974 -29.06 47.24 -20.94
N ASP A 975 -28.86 48.03 -22.00
CA ASP A 975 -27.53 48.49 -22.43
C ASP A 975 -26.87 49.40 -21.39
N ARG A 976 -27.63 50.29 -20.74
CA ARG A 976 -27.11 51.10 -19.64
C ARG A 976 -26.70 50.23 -18.45
N CYS A 977 -27.54 49.26 -18.05
CA CYS A 977 -27.20 48.33 -16.97
C CYS A 977 -25.93 47.54 -17.29
N LYS A 978 -25.82 46.97 -18.50
CA LYS A 978 -24.62 46.27 -18.96
C LYS A 978 -23.39 47.18 -18.95
N GLY A 979 -23.50 48.37 -19.53
CA GLY A 979 -22.41 49.33 -19.64
C GLY A 979 -21.88 49.80 -18.29
N PHE A 980 -22.75 50.24 -17.36
CA PHE A 980 -22.32 50.67 -16.04
C PHE A 980 -21.67 49.53 -15.25
N THR A 981 -22.26 48.33 -15.32
CA THR A 981 -21.75 47.14 -14.63
C THR A 981 -20.38 46.74 -15.15
N ASN A 982 -20.20 46.65 -16.48
CA ASN A 982 -18.93 46.29 -17.10
C ASN A 982 -17.83 47.33 -16.81
N HIS A 983 -18.14 48.63 -16.84
CA HIS A 983 -17.16 49.67 -16.51
C HIS A 983 -16.74 49.60 -15.05
N LEU A 984 -17.68 49.42 -14.13
CA LEU A 984 -17.37 49.26 -12.70
C LEU A 984 -16.52 48.00 -12.45
N MET A 985 -16.85 46.89 -13.10
CA MET A 985 -16.06 45.66 -13.00
C MET A 985 -14.65 45.82 -13.56
N SER A 986 -14.47 46.54 -14.67
CA SER A 986 -13.14 46.86 -15.21
C SER A 986 -12.29 47.62 -14.19
N LEU A 987 -12.86 48.64 -13.52
CA LEU A 987 -12.18 49.38 -12.46
C LEU A 987 -11.84 48.47 -11.26
N CYS A 988 -12.74 47.56 -10.90
CA CYS A 988 -12.48 46.59 -9.83
C CYS A 988 -11.33 45.63 -10.19
N HIS A 989 -11.23 45.19 -11.45
CA HIS A 989 -10.12 44.38 -11.94
C HIS A 989 -8.78 45.14 -11.85
N ASP A 990 -8.76 46.41 -12.26
CA ASP A 990 -7.56 47.26 -12.17
C ASP A 990 -7.14 47.48 -10.70
N GLN A 991 -8.11 47.73 -9.82
CA GLN A 991 -7.88 47.86 -8.39
C GLN A 991 -7.32 46.56 -7.79
N LYS A 992 -7.90 45.40 -8.13
CA LYS A 992 -7.41 44.09 -7.67
C LYS A 992 -5.96 43.84 -8.08
N ARG A 993 -5.61 44.16 -9.34
CA ARG A 993 -4.22 44.07 -9.84
C ARG A 993 -3.26 44.97 -9.05
N ASN A 994 -3.67 46.23 -8.81
CA ASN A 994 -2.85 47.20 -8.08
C ASN A 994 -2.68 46.84 -6.59
N VAL A 995 -3.73 46.32 -5.96
CA VAL A 995 -3.66 45.84 -4.57
C VAL A 995 -2.72 44.66 -4.47
N GLY A 996 -2.82 43.68 -5.39
CA GLY A 996 -1.91 42.53 -5.45
C GLY A 996 -0.45 42.96 -5.54
N SER A 997 -0.09 43.81 -6.50
CA SER A 997 1.30 44.27 -6.67
C SER A 997 1.81 45.08 -5.48
N SER A 998 0.94 45.88 -4.85
CA SER A 998 1.29 46.68 -3.67
C SER A 998 1.54 45.81 -2.44
N VAL A 999 0.71 44.79 -2.21
CA VAL A 999 0.86 43.83 -1.10
C VAL A 999 2.14 43.00 -1.27
N VAL A 1000 2.41 42.51 -2.48
CA VAL A 1000 3.67 41.81 -2.79
C VAL A 1000 4.88 42.72 -2.53
N SER A 1001 4.84 43.98 -2.98
CA SER A 1001 5.92 44.94 -2.73
C SER A 1001 6.14 45.18 -1.24
N LEU A 1002 5.06 45.23 -0.44
CA LEU A 1002 5.13 45.34 1.02
C LEU A 1002 5.81 44.11 1.64
N TYR A 1003 5.47 42.91 1.18
CA TYR A 1003 6.10 41.67 1.62
C TYR A 1003 7.60 41.65 1.32
N VAL A 1004 7.97 41.96 0.07
CA VAL A 1004 9.38 42.03 -0.35
C VAL A 1004 10.16 43.01 0.51
N LEU A 1005 9.64 44.23 0.71
CA LEU A 1005 10.29 45.26 1.52
C LEU A 1005 10.51 44.79 2.96
N ARG A 1006 9.51 44.16 3.60
CA ARG A 1006 9.62 43.66 4.96
C ARG A 1006 10.67 42.57 5.10
N CYS A 1007 10.69 41.61 4.17
CA CYS A 1007 11.68 40.55 4.18
C CYS A 1007 13.09 41.09 3.93
N LEU A 1008 13.26 42.02 2.99
CA LEU A 1008 14.56 42.66 2.75
C LEU A 1008 15.07 43.40 3.99
N VAL A 1009 14.22 44.17 4.68
CA VAL A 1009 14.57 44.84 5.94
C VAL A 1009 15.05 43.83 6.98
N GLN A 1010 14.34 42.70 7.14
CA GLN A 1010 14.71 41.70 8.13
C GLN A 1010 15.97 40.92 7.74
N CYS A 1011 16.14 40.60 6.47
CA CYS A 1011 17.38 40.03 5.94
C CYS A 1011 18.57 40.98 6.23
N LEU A 1012 18.41 42.28 5.97
CA LEU A 1012 19.43 43.30 6.27
C LEU A 1012 19.79 43.37 7.76
N MET A 1013 18.81 43.30 8.66
CA MET A 1013 19.04 43.25 10.11
C MET A 1013 19.79 41.99 10.56
N SER A 1014 19.67 40.90 9.80
CA SER A 1014 20.33 39.62 10.09
C SER A 1014 21.70 39.44 9.42
N LEU A 1015 22.16 40.42 8.62
CA LEU A 1015 23.43 40.33 7.91
C LEU A 1015 24.63 40.38 8.87
N GLN A 1016 25.26 39.22 9.07
CA GLN A 1016 26.70 39.11 9.33
C GLN A 1016 27.39 38.83 7.99
N PRO A 1017 28.66 39.26 7.75
CA PRO A 1017 29.33 39.01 6.48
C PRO A 1017 29.37 37.51 6.19
N PRO A 1018 28.69 37.03 5.13
CA PRO A 1018 28.66 35.61 4.83
C PRO A 1018 30.00 35.20 4.19
N GLN A 1019 30.74 34.33 4.86
CA GLN A 1019 31.77 33.53 4.21
C GLN A 1019 31.05 32.42 3.42
N ALA A 1020 31.44 32.17 2.17
CA ALA A 1020 30.83 31.13 1.33
C ALA A 1020 30.80 29.75 2.03
N ASP A 1021 31.83 29.48 2.84
CA ASP A 1021 31.95 28.26 3.65
C ASP A 1021 30.82 28.10 4.69
N MET A 1022 30.31 29.20 5.25
CA MET A 1022 29.21 29.16 6.23
C MET A 1022 27.87 28.79 5.59
N ILE A 1023 27.65 29.20 4.33
CA ILE A 1023 26.45 28.81 3.56
C ILE A 1023 26.52 27.34 3.23
N LYS A 1024 27.69 26.86 2.77
CA LYS A 1024 27.90 25.44 2.46
C LYS A 1024 27.73 24.58 3.71
N LEU A 1025 28.41 24.89 4.81
CA LEU A 1025 28.32 24.15 6.07
C LEU A 1025 26.88 24.07 6.58
N LYS A 1026 26.11 25.15 6.42
CA LYS A 1026 24.69 25.19 6.79
C LYS A 1026 23.84 24.27 5.92
N ASN A 1027 24.06 24.26 4.60
CA ASN A 1027 23.34 23.37 3.69
C ASN A 1027 23.69 21.90 3.98
N ASP A 1028 24.98 21.62 4.22
CA ASP A 1028 25.46 20.29 4.58
C ASP A 1028 24.83 19.84 5.93
N LEU A 1029 24.73 20.75 6.90
CA LEU A 1029 24.04 20.49 8.18
C LEU A 1029 22.54 20.25 8.00
N MET A 1030 21.86 21.01 7.15
CA MET A 1030 20.44 20.79 6.86
C MET A 1030 20.21 19.42 6.22
N SER A 1031 21.03 19.04 5.23
CA SER A 1031 20.98 17.72 4.60
C SER A 1031 21.21 16.60 5.63
N LEU A 1032 22.24 16.74 6.47
CA LEU A 1032 22.53 15.76 7.53
C LEU A 1032 21.37 15.62 8.51
N LEU A 1033 20.72 16.72 8.90
CA LEU A 1033 19.55 16.68 9.78
C LEU A 1033 18.35 15.96 9.13
N GLU A 1034 18.13 16.19 7.84
CA GLU A 1034 17.09 15.51 7.06
C GLU A 1034 17.36 14.01 6.96
N ASP A 1035 18.60 13.61 6.67
CA ASP A 1035 19.00 12.21 6.57
C ASP A 1035 18.90 11.50 7.93
N ILE A 1036 19.31 12.15 9.02
CA ILE A 1036 19.13 11.65 10.38
C ILE A 1036 17.63 11.45 10.69
N ILE A 1037 16.77 12.41 10.34
CA ILE A 1037 15.33 12.29 10.59
C ILE A 1037 14.75 11.14 9.75
N TYR A 1038 15.13 11.04 8.47
CA TYR A 1038 14.62 10.02 7.55
C TYR A 1038 15.01 8.60 7.99
N GLY A 1039 16.28 8.36 8.27
CA GLY A 1039 16.80 7.05 8.68
C GLY A 1039 16.37 6.64 10.08
N LEU A 1040 16.44 7.54 11.07
CA LEU A 1040 16.14 7.18 12.45
C LEU A 1040 14.64 6.96 12.70
N VAL A 1041 13.73 7.64 12.00
CA VAL A 1041 12.29 7.36 12.13
C VAL A 1041 11.97 5.95 11.60
N GLN A 1042 12.58 5.52 10.51
CA GLN A 1042 12.46 4.12 10.05
C GLN A 1042 13.08 3.14 11.04
N PHE A 1043 14.19 3.52 11.69
CA PHE A 1043 14.78 2.70 12.74
C PHE A 1043 13.85 2.57 13.97
N GLU A 1044 13.08 3.61 14.32
CA GLU A 1044 12.01 3.49 15.33
C GLU A 1044 10.96 2.46 14.91
N VAL A 1045 10.55 2.45 13.63
CA VAL A 1045 9.64 1.42 13.10
C VAL A 1045 10.26 0.03 13.22
N LEU A 1046 11.55 -0.13 12.87
CA LEU A 1046 12.25 -1.41 13.01
C LEU A 1046 12.30 -1.88 14.48
N LEU A 1047 12.55 -0.98 15.44
CA LEU A 1047 12.53 -1.32 16.87
C LEU A 1047 11.17 -1.83 17.33
N GLU A 1048 10.06 -1.39 16.71
CA GLU A 1048 8.73 -1.92 17.02
C GLU A 1048 8.50 -3.36 16.52
N THR A 1049 9.34 -3.85 15.60
CA THR A 1049 9.31 -5.22 15.07
C THR A 1049 10.00 -6.25 15.97
N CYS A 1050 10.77 -5.83 16.97
CA CYS A 1050 11.43 -6.74 17.90
C CYS A 1050 10.42 -7.69 18.56
N PRO A 1051 10.74 -8.99 18.71
CA PRO A 1051 9.85 -9.95 19.32
C PRO A 1051 9.57 -9.57 20.78
N VAL A 1052 8.33 -9.73 21.22
CA VAL A 1052 7.98 -9.66 22.65
C VAL A 1052 8.50 -10.93 23.32
N LEU A 1053 8.99 -10.85 24.56
CA LEU A 1053 9.39 -12.05 25.31
C LEU A 1053 8.22 -13.07 25.29
N PRO A 1054 8.43 -14.28 24.77
CA PRO A 1054 7.36 -15.27 24.72
C PRO A 1054 7.01 -15.72 26.15
N ASN A 1055 5.71 -15.83 26.44
CA ASN A 1055 5.25 -16.70 27.52
C ASN A 1055 5.73 -18.12 27.16
N VAL A 1056 6.48 -18.74 28.07
CA VAL A 1056 7.44 -19.84 27.85
C VAL A 1056 6.83 -21.16 27.31
N GLU A 1057 5.52 -21.23 27.03
CA GLU A 1057 4.85 -22.52 26.81
C GLU A 1057 4.97 -23.10 25.40
N HIS A 1058 5.20 -22.29 24.35
CA HIS A 1058 5.30 -22.79 22.97
C HIS A 1058 6.42 -22.10 22.17
N LEU A 1059 7.67 -22.52 22.37
CA LEU A 1059 8.78 -22.12 21.52
C LEU A 1059 9.05 -23.20 20.47
N THR A 1060 8.63 -22.96 19.23
CA THR A 1060 9.42 -23.43 18.09
C THR A 1060 10.72 -22.59 18.07
N PRO A 1061 11.90 -23.20 18.03
CA PRO A 1061 13.14 -22.44 17.92
C PRO A 1061 13.11 -21.64 16.61
N LEU A 1062 13.27 -20.32 16.68
CA LEU A 1062 13.63 -19.52 15.51
C LEU A 1062 15.03 -19.97 15.06
N VAL A 1063 15.09 -20.82 14.03
CA VAL A 1063 16.30 -21.51 13.53
C VAL A 1063 17.37 -20.56 12.94
N LEU A 1064 17.16 -19.24 12.97
CA LEU A 1064 17.98 -18.26 12.25
C LEU A 1064 18.78 -17.30 13.13
N ILE A 1065 18.96 -17.59 14.43
CA ILE A 1065 19.79 -16.74 15.29
C ILE A 1065 21.18 -17.37 15.38
N PRO A 1066 22.25 -16.73 14.87
CA PRO A 1066 23.62 -17.19 15.10
C PRO A 1066 23.90 -17.25 16.60
N ASP A 1067 24.60 -18.30 17.05
CA ASP A 1067 24.97 -18.53 18.47
C ASP A 1067 25.73 -17.36 19.15
N SER A 1068 26.12 -16.33 18.40
CA SER A 1068 26.87 -15.15 18.84
C SER A 1068 26.06 -13.84 18.93
N ALA A 1069 24.77 -13.82 18.57
CA ALA A 1069 23.98 -12.59 18.51
C ALA A 1069 23.19 -12.34 19.82
N ASP A 1070 23.47 -11.23 20.50
CA ASP A 1070 22.67 -10.71 21.62
C ASP A 1070 21.23 -10.40 21.13
N VAL A 1071 20.27 -11.29 21.43
CA VAL A 1071 18.86 -11.10 21.03
C VAL A 1071 18.22 -10.01 21.89
N ILE A 1072 17.66 -8.99 21.25
CA ILE A 1072 16.94 -7.90 21.92
C ILE A 1072 15.44 -8.13 21.79
N TYR A 1073 14.75 -8.18 22.94
CA TYR A 1073 13.29 -8.30 23.00
C TYR A 1073 12.62 -6.95 23.24
N LYS A 1074 11.43 -6.78 22.66
CA LYS A 1074 10.58 -5.62 22.90
C LYS A 1074 10.18 -5.56 24.38
N GLY A 1075 10.51 -4.43 25.03
CA GLY A 1075 10.28 -4.22 26.45
C GLY A 1075 11.49 -4.52 27.35
N ASP A 1076 12.58 -5.08 26.83
CA ASP A 1076 13.83 -5.24 27.59
C ASP A 1076 14.58 -3.89 27.76
N ASP A 1077 15.49 -3.82 28.73
CA ASP A 1077 16.31 -2.65 29.05
C ASP A 1077 17.16 -2.18 27.86
N LYS A 1078 17.74 -3.12 27.09
CA LYS A 1078 18.53 -2.80 25.89
C LYS A 1078 17.65 -2.13 24.83
N TRP A 1079 16.44 -2.66 24.61
CA TRP A 1079 15.44 -2.09 23.69
C TRP A 1079 14.97 -0.71 24.17
N GLY A 1080 14.63 -0.57 25.46
CA GLY A 1080 14.17 0.68 26.05
C GLY A 1080 15.21 1.80 25.93
N ARG A 1081 16.50 1.50 26.17
CA ARG A 1081 17.61 2.44 25.97
C ARG A 1081 17.79 2.82 24.50
N ALA A 1082 17.71 1.87 23.57
CA ALA A 1082 17.81 2.13 22.13
C ALA A 1082 16.68 3.06 21.67
N LYS A 1083 15.42 2.72 21.99
CA LYS A 1083 14.24 3.52 21.65
C LYS A 1083 14.34 4.93 22.20
N LEU A 1084 14.71 5.10 23.47
CA LEU A 1084 14.84 6.43 24.08
C LEU A 1084 15.92 7.29 23.41
N ARG A 1085 17.08 6.70 23.07
CA ARG A 1085 18.17 7.41 22.37
C ARG A 1085 17.76 7.83 20.97
N VAL A 1086 17.12 6.94 20.22
CA VAL A 1086 16.66 7.21 18.85
C VAL A 1086 15.60 8.31 18.87
N SER A 1087 14.58 8.21 19.73
CA SER A 1087 13.55 9.24 19.85
C SER A 1087 14.10 10.59 20.30
N ALA A 1088 15.09 10.60 21.22
CA ALA A 1088 15.76 11.82 21.63
C ALA A 1088 16.57 12.46 20.48
N ALA A 1089 17.26 11.64 19.68
CA ALA A 1089 18.01 12.10 18.50
C ALA A 1089 17.06 12.69 17.44
N VAL A 1090 15.97 12.00 17.11
CA VAL A 1090 14.95 12.49 16.16
C VAL A 1090 14.34 13.82 16.65
N LYS A 1091 13.99 13.91 17.93
CA LYS A 1091 13.44 15.16 18.51
C LYS A 1091 14.43 16.31 18.45
N THR A 1092 15.71 16.03 18.72
CA THR A 1092 16.78 17.03 18.66
C THR A 1092 17.03 17.47 17.23
N ALA A 1093 17.10 16.54 16.28
CA ALA A 1093 17.28 16.83 14.86
C ALA A 1093 16.13 17.68 14.31
N LYS A 1094 14.86 17.32 14.60
CA LYS A 1094 13.67 18.12 14.24
C LYS A 1094 13.72 19.53 14.83
N LYS A 1095 14.16 19.68 16.09
CA LYS A 1095 14.31 20.99 16.74
C LYS A 1095 15.39 21.84 16.04
N CYS A 1096 16.55 21.25 15.75
CA CYS A 1096 17.63 21.94 15.03
C CYS A 1096 17.22 22.34 13.61
N LYS A 1097 16.53 21.45 12.89
CA LYS A 1097 15.98 21.72 11.55
C LYS A 1097 15.05 22.94 11.60
N LYS A 1098 14.09 22.94 12.53
CA LYS A 1098 13.15 24.06 12.71
C LYS A 1098 13.86 25.38 13.00
N LEU A 1099 14.89 25.37 13.84
CA LEU A 1099 15.69 26.58 14.14
C LEU A 1099 16.44 27.11 12.90
N LEU A 1100 16.93 26.23 12.03
CA LEU A 1100 17.56 26.62 10.77
C LEU A 1100 16.53 27.18 9.78
N GLU A 1101 15.36 26.55 9.67
CA GLU A 1101 14.24 27.02 8.84
C GLU A 1101 13.74 28.40 9.32
N GLU A 1102 13.61 28.61 10.64
CA GLU A 1102 13.22 29.90 11.23
C GLU A 1102 14.22 31.02 10.87
N LYS A 1103 15.52 30.72 10.83
CA LYS A 1103 16.55 31.69 10.39
C LYS A 1103 16.47 32.03 8.91
N GLU A 1104 15.90 31.15 8.09
CA GLU A 1104 15.74 31.36 6.65
C GLU A 1104 14.35 31.82 6.24
N LYS A 1105 13.40 31.90 7.17
CA LYS A 1105 11.99 32.22 6.93
C LYS A 1105 11.81 33.33 5.90
N TYR A 1106 12.53 34.44 6.06
CA TYR A 1106 12.48 35.60 5.17
C TYR A 1106 13.11 35.41 3.79
N ALA A 1107 14.26 34.74 3.72
CA ALA A 1107 14.92 34.42 2.46
C ALA A 1107 14.11 33.39 1.66
N GLN A 1108 13.54 32.39 2.32
CA GLN A 1108 12.64 31.42 1.72
C GLN A 1108 11.37 32.11 1.22
N PHE A 1109 10.74 32.99 2.01
CA PHE A 1109 9.57 33.74 1.56
C PHE A 1109 9.86 34.63 0.34
N LEU A 1110 11.01 35.32 0.30
CA LEU A 1110 11.43 36.06 -0.90
C LEU A 1110 11.63 35.16 -2.11
N LYS A 1111 12.23 33.97 -1.92
CA LYS A 1111 12.38 32.97 -3.00
C LYS A 1111 11.01 32.50 -3.51
N THR A 1112 10.02 32.35 -2.64
CA THR A 1112 8.65 32.00 -3.07
C THR A 1112 8.05 33.09 -3.94
N ILE A 1113 8.13 34.35 -3.50
CA ILE A 1113 7.66 35.52 -4.25
C ILE A 1113 8.33 35.57 -5.63
N ALA A 1114 9.66 35.45 -5.69
CA ALA A 1114 10.40 35.48 -6.95
C ALA A 1114 10.04 34.32 -7.90
N ASN A 1115 9.68 33.15 -7.36
CA ASN A 1115 9.24 32.01 -8.19
C ASN A 1115 7.80 32.19 -8.69
N THR A 1116 6.97 32.94 -7.96
CA THR A 1116 5.53 33.10 -8.26
C THR A 1116 5.18 34.37 -9.03
N ASP A 1117 5.95 35.45 -8.84
CA ASP A 1117 5.80 36.71 -9.55
C ASP A 1117 6.66 36.75 -10.81
N GLU A 1118 6.27 37.60 -11.79
CA GLU A 1118 6.95 37.75 -13.08
C GLU A 1118 8.32 38.39 -12.99
#